data_AF-A0A0D0MUT1-F1
#
_entry.id   AF-A0A0D0MUT1-F1
#
_cell.length_a   1.000
_cell.length_b   1.000
_cell.length_c   1.000
_cell.angle_alpha   90.00
_cell.angle_beta   90.00
_cell.angle_gamma   90.00
#
_symmetry.space_group_name_H-M   'P 1'
#
loop_
_entity.id
_entity.type
_entity.pdbx_description
1 polymer ?
#
loop_
_entity_poly.entity_id
_entity_poly.type
_entity_poly.pdbx_seq_one_letter_code
_entity_poly.pdbx_strand_id
1 'polypeptide(L)'
;MQVDLDVEGGQVAEWPRFQRAIVHGRRMRRMVLMLGGAAGLAGVLAFFIGLFSPLSLWPALLVSQGASVLVLLAGVQSAGWIAQWRGKALAPPLDNPASPQPPVDELGGWYERLLERLGVRWAGLLAHIGAPALWLAGWATLVLLSLAQVWNLALPAAALGTSASVGAALSLLLAFGLLVFERQLAQQPAVEWPEAQPLAQLARVPIIVLVLGAMCLLFAGETSVWPVRLAVLMGVLPGLVALELLLRAVLSLFSPRRDAVEPTLLGRSVIADLLCWPPQPLQALQHELHNRFGIDLRQIWAFSYMRRAFLPVLALVALVGWLLTGVHEVPLQARGIYERFGKPVEVFGPGLHAGLPWPWGRVLAVENGVVHELASSVADTAAAADVEPAEGPAPAVANRLWDASHVNDKSQVIASRRADQESFQIVNMDVRFVYRIGLSDAAALAATYNSADIPTLIRSTASRVLVHEFASRTLDGLLGADRVSLADEIGRAVQADLQALDSGVEILATVVEAIHPPAGAANAYHGVQAAQIGAQALISRERGAAAEQTNQAQLQASVARDQAQAGARETHAAAQAADLRFNADRQAYATAGHAFVLERYLSQLSQGLGNAKLLLLDHRLGGGNAPTLDLRTFTLPADPASPRNPVLPGAAH
;
A
#
# COMPACT_ATOMS: atom_id res chain seq x y z
N MET A 1 19.01 2.86 63.44
CA MET A 1 19.75 2.06 64.44
C MET A 1 19.08 0.70 64.50
N GLN A 2 19.82 -0.35 64.13
CA GLN A 2 19.33 -1.73 64.20
C GLN A 2 19.27 -2.15 65.67
N VAL A 3 18.26 -2.95 65.98
CA VAL A 3 18.00 -3.49 67.33
C VAL A 3 18.60 -4.87 67.42
N ASP A 4 19.38 -5.12 68.47
CA ASP A 4 19.92 -6.45 68.77
C ASP A 4 19.18 -7.03 69.98
N LEU A 5 18.36 -8.06 69.73
CA LEU A 5 17.52 -8.71 70.73
C LEU A 5 18.36 -9.39 71.83
N ASP A 6 19.61 -9.75 71.55
CA ASP A 6 20.52 -10.37 72.53
C ASP A 6 21.02 -9.38 73.59
N VAL A 7 20.97 -8.06 73.28
CA VAL A 7 21.45 -6.99 74.16
C VAL A 7 20.28 -6.19 74.77
N GLU A 8 19.19 -5.99 74.01
CA GLU A 8 18.11 -5.06 74.35
C GLU A 8 16.78 -5.75 74.70
N GLY A 9 16.75 -7.08 74.81
CA GLY A 9 15.55 -7.93 74.91
C GLY A 9 14.51 -7.56 75.99
N GLY A 10 14.86 -6.74 76.99
CA GLY A 10 13.93 -6.20 77.99
C GLY A 10 13.24 -4.87 77.64
N GLN A 11 13.79 -4.07 76.71
CA GLN A 11 13.30 -2.71 76.37
C GLN A 11 12.49 -2.66 75.06
N VAL A 12 12.43 -3.77 74.32
CA VAL A 12 11.78 -3.85 72.99
C VAL A 12 10.27 -3.57 73.05
N ALA A 13 9.61 -3.89 74.17
CA ALA A 13 8.19 -3.64 74.38
C ALA A 13 7.82 -2.16 74.58
N GLU A 14 8.78 -1.32 74.97
CA GLU A 14 8.58 0.12 75.22
C GLU A 14 8.64 0.94 73.92
N TRP A 15 9.13 0.36 72.82
CA TRP A 15 9.34 1.08 71.58
C TRP A 15 8.09 1.11 70.68
N PRO A 16 7.63 2.30 70.24
CA PRO A 16 6.41 2.45 69.42
C PRO A 16 6.39 1.61 68.13
N ARG A 17 7.56 1.42 67.50
CA ARG A 17 7.73 0.61 66.28
C ARG A 17 7.46 -0.88 66.45
N PHE A 18 7.62 -1.43 67.65
CA PHE A 18 7.30 -2.84 67.94
C PHE A 18 5.83 -3.01 68.31
N GLN A 19 5.26 -2.10 69.12
CA GLN A 19 3.84 -2.14 69.50
C GLN A 19 2.89 -2.04 68.30
N ARG A 20 3.23 -1.21 67.30
CA ARG A 20 2.40 -1.04 66.10
C ARG A 20 2.72 -2.03 64.97
N ALA A 21 3.71 -2.90 65.13
CA ALA A 21 4.20 -3.79 64.07
C ALA A 21 3.09 -4.69 63.49
N ILE A 22 2.18 -5.21 64.33
CA ILE A 22 1.06 -6.06 63.89
C ILE A 22 0.06 -5.27 63.01
N VAL A 23 -0.23 -4.02 63.37
CA VAL A 23 -1.13 -3.13 62.61
C VAL A 23 -0.50 -2.78 61.26
N HIS A 24 0.78 -2.40 61.25
CA HIS A 24 1.53 -2.12 60.02
C HIS A 24 1.63 -3.37 59.13
N GLY A 25 1.87 -4.55 59.70
CA GLY A 25 1.90 -5.81 58.96
C GLY A 25 0.57 -6.17 58.28
N ARG A 26 -0.57 -5.99 58.98
CA ARG A 26 -1.91 -6.17 58.38
C ARG A 26 -2.20 -5.15 57.27
N ARG A 27 -1.75 -3.91 57.44
CA ARG A 27 -1.88 -2.86 56.43
C ARG A 27 -1.05 -3.17 55.18
N MET A 28 0.21 -3.55 55.34
CA MET A 28 1.12 -3.94 54.24
C MET A 28 0.58 -5.15 53.48
N ARG A 29 0.04 -6.17 54.18
CA ARG A 29 -0.56 -7.34 53.51
C ARG A 29 -1.74 -6.98 52.63
N ARG A 30 -2.63 -6.09 53.10
CA ARG A 30 -3.74 -5.56 52.27
C ARG A 30 -3.23 -4.80 51.05
N MET A 31 -2.18 -3.99 51.23
CA MET A 31 -1.58 -3.25 50.12
C MET A 31 -0.91 -4.17 49.09
N VAL A 32 -0.21 -5.23 49.51
CA VAL A 32 0.37 -6.21 48.59
C VAL A 32 -0.73 -6.86 47.72
N LEU A 33 -1.88 -7.20 48.32
CA LEU A 33 -3.02 -7.73 47.56
C LEU A 33 -3.59 -6.71 46.57
N MET A 34 -3.77 -5.45 46.98
CA MET A 34 -4.31 -4.39 46.12
C MET A 34 -3.35 -4.04 44.96
N LEU A 35 -2.06 -3.88 45.25
CA LEU A 35 -1.03 -3.60 44.24
C LEU A 35 -0.83 -4.81 43.31
N GLY A 36 -0.91 -6.03 43.84
CA GLY A 36 -0.79 -7.25 43.05
C GLY A 36 -1.97 -7.43 42.11
N GLY A 37 -3.18 -7.14 42.58
CA GLY A 37 -4.39 -7.11 41.75
C GLY A 37 -4.31 -6.05 40.64
N ALA A 38 -3.86 -4.84 40.95
CA ALA A 38 -3.68 -3.77 39.97
C ALA A 38 -2.63 -4.11 38.89
N ALA A 39 -1.47 -4.62 39.30
CA ALA A 39 -0.43 -5.05 38.37
C ALA A 39 -0.86 -6.26 37.53
N GLY A 40 -1.56 -7.23 38.14
CA GLY A 40 -2.11 -8.39 37.44
C GLY A 40 -3.16 -7.98 36.39
N LEU A 41 -4.08 -7.08 36.74
CA LEU A 41 -5.07 -6.54 35.80
C LEU A 41 -4.40 -5.83 34.61
N ALA A 42 -3.39 -5.00 34.87
CA ALA A 42 -2.62 -4.33 33.82
C ALA A 42 -1.91 -5.33 32.90
N GLY A 43 -1.32 -6.39 33.47
CA GLY A 43 -0.67 -7.47 32.71
C GLY A 43 -1.66 -8.27 31.85
N VAL A 44 -2.83 -8.63 32.39
CA VAL A 44 -3.88 -9.33 31.64
C VAL A 44 -4.42 -8.48 30.50
N LEU A 45 -4.71 -7.20 30.75
CA LEU A 45 -5.13 -6.26 29.70
C LEU A 45 -4.06 -6.11 28.62
N ALA A 46 -2.79 -5.96 29.01
CA ALA A 46 -1.68 -5.87 28.05
C ALA A 46 -1.55 -7.13 27.20
N PHE A 47 -1.71 -8.32 27.79
CA PHE A 47 -1.64 -9.60 27.09
C PHE A 47 -2.77 -9.72 26.04
N PHE A 48 -4.02 -9.46 26.43
CA PHE A 48 -5.14 -9.52 25.50
C PHE A 48 -5.00 -8.49 24.37
N ILE A 49 -4.64 -7.24 24.68
CA ILE A 49 -4.45 -6.22 23.66
C ILE A 49 -3.28 -6.58 22.72
N GLY A 50 -2.18 -7.11 23.26
CA GLY A 50 -1.03 -7.56 22.47
C GLY A 50 -1.35 -8.72 21.53
N LEU A 51 -2.29 -9.60 21.89
CA LEU A 51 -2.73 -10.72 21.05
C LEU A 51 -3.49 -10.24 19.80
N PHE A 52 -4.31 -9.20 19.92
CA PHE A 52 -5.15 -8.69 18.82
C PHE A 52 -4.52 -7.49 18.10
N SER A 53 -3.64 -6.72 18.76
CA SER A 53 -3.03 -5.50 18.23
C SER A 53 -1.57 -5.36 18.69
N PRO A 54 -0.65 -6.17 18.14
CA PRO A 54 0.76 -6.20 18.59
C PRO A 54 1.53 -4.92 18.30
N LEU A 55 1.08 -4.11 17.33
CA LEU A 55 1.69 -2.82 16.97
C LEU A 55 1.08 -1.63 17.74
N SER A 56 0.22 -1.90 18.73
CA SER A 56 -0.39 -0.85 19.53
C SER A 56 0.56 -0.27 20.58
N LEU A 57 0.32 0.98 20.98
CA LEU A 57 0.98 1.62 22.13
C LEU A 57 0.55 1.02 23.48
N TRP A 58 -0.65 0.44 23.55
CA TRP A 58 -1.26 -0.01 24.80
C TRP A 58 -0.47 -1.06 25.57
N PRO A 59 0.07 -2.14 24.96
CA PRO A 59 0.89 -3.11 25.68
C PRO A 59 2.11 -2.48 26.34
N ALA A 60 2.84 -1.59 25.64
CA ALA A 60 4.05 -0.95 26.17
C ALA A 60 3.73 -0.08 27.38
N LEU A 61 2.62 0.65 27.29
CA LEU A 61 2.14 1.53 28.35
C LEU A 61 1.66 0.74 29.57
N LEU A 62 0.79 -0.26 29.38
CA LEU A 62 0.21 -1.05 30.47
C LEU A 62 1.26 -1.90 31.19
N VAL A 63 2.21 -2.49 30.45
CA VAL A 63 3.31 -3.26 31.06
C VAL A 63 4.25 -2.34 31.83
N SER A 64 4.60 -1.16 31.31
CA SER A 64 5.44 -0.20 32.04
C SER A 64 4.76 0.30 33.33
N GLN A 65 3.46 0.60 33.28
CA GLN A 65 2.68 0.96 34.46
C GLN A 65 2.58 -0.20 35.46
N GLY A 66 2.26 -1.41 35.00
CA GLY A 66 2.21 -2.62 35.83
C GLY A 66 3.56 -2.93 36.50
N ALA A 67 4.65 -2.83 35.74
CA ALA A 67 6.03 -2.98 36.23
C ALA A 67 6.35 -1.99 37.36
N SER A 68 5.95 -0.73 37.22
CA SER A 68 6.16 0.28 38.25
C SER A 68 5.39 0.00 39.56
N VAL A 69 4.20 -0.60 39.45
CA VAL A 69 3.40 -1.03 40.61
C VAL A 69 4.00 -2.28 41.25
N LEU A 70 4.55 -3.21 40.47
CA LEU A 70 5.23 -4.42 40.97
C LEU A 70 6.50 -4.08 41.76
N VAL A 71 7.25 -3.06 41.33
CA VAL A 71 8.39 -2.55 42.08
C VAL A 71 7.96 -2.02 43.47
N LEU A 72 6.89 -1.23 43.53
CA LEU A 72 6.32 -0.77 44.80
C LEU A 72 5.82 -1.95 45.65
N LEU A 73 5.19 -2.95 45.03
CA LEU A 73 4.76 -4.18 45.70
C LEU A 73 5.93 -4.90 46.34
N ALA A 74 7.04 -5.08 45.63
CA ALA A 74 8.25 -5.73 46.15
C ALA A 74 8.79 -5.00 47.39
N GLY A 75 8.81 -3.66 47.36
CA GLY A 75 9.19 -2.84 48.51
C GLY A 75 8.26 -3.01 49.71
N VAL A 76 6.95 -2.90 49.50
CA VAL A 76 5.93 -3.05 50.55
C VAL A 76 5.95 -4.46 51.15
N GLN A 77 6.14 -5.48 50.32
CA GLN A 77 6.25 -6.86 50.77
C GLN A 77 7.50 -7.02 51.65
N SER A 78 8.66 -6.50 51.23
CA SER A 78 9.91 -6.51 52.02
C SER A 78 9.75 -5.86 53.39
N ALA A 79 9.05 -4.73 53.48
CA ALA A 79 8.73 -4.06 54.74
C ALA A 79 7.76 -4.89 55.61
N GLY A 80 6.85 -5.64 54.96
CA GLY A 80 5.94 -6.58 55.61
C GLY A 80 6.67 -7.69 56.38
N TRP A 81 7.78 -8.21 55.86
CA TRP A 81 8.59 -9.19 56.57
C TRP A 81 9.27 -8.62 57.82
N ILE A 82 9.72 -7.36 57.78
CA ILE A 82 10.29 -6.68 58.96
C ILE A 82 9.21 -6.49 60.02
N ALA A 83 8.02 -6.04 59.63
CA ALA A 83 6.89 -5.91 60.55
C ALA A 83 6.46 -7.25 61.17
N GLN A 84 6.54 -8.35 60.42
CA GLN A 84 6.30 -9.70 60.94
C GLN A 84 7.39 -10.14 61.92
N TRP A 85 8.67 -9.85 61.63
CA TRP A 85 9.78 -10.14 62.53
C TRP A 85 9.63 -9.36 63.85
N ARG A 86 9.32 -8.05 63.80
CA ARG A 86 9.05 -7.24 65.00
C ARG A 86 7.84 -7.76 65.79
N GLY A 87 6.80 -8.22 65.11
CA GLY A 87 5.63 -8.84 65.75
C GLY A 87 5.96 -10.13 66.49
N LYS A 88 6.83 -10.98 65.91
CA LYS A 88 7.35 -12.20 66.55
C LYS A 88 8.28 -11.91 67.73
N ALA A 89 9.06 -10.82 67.66
CA ALA A 89 9.91 -10.39 68.76
C ALA A 89 9.11 -9.85 69.96
N LEU A 90 7.97 -9.19 69.71
CA LEU A 90 7.09 -8.67 70.77
C LEU A 90 6.25 -9.76 71.46
N ALA A 91 5.81 -10.76 70.70
CA ALA A 91 5.06 -11.90 71.19
C ALA A 91 5.67 -13.18 70.60
N PRO A 92 6.72 -13.74 71.22
CA PRO A 92 7.29 -15.00 70.77
C PRO A 92 6.17 -16.06 70.81
N PRO A 93 6.03 -16.89 69.76
CA PRO A 93 5.05 -17.96 69.78
C PRO A 93 5.28 -18.83 71.01
N LEU A 94 4.22 -19.09 71.80
CA LEU A 94 4.26 -20.11 72.84
C LEU A 94 4.76 -21.40 72.18
N ASP A 95 5.82 -22.00 72.73
CA ASP A 95 6.46 -23.20 72.21
C ASP A 95 5.43 -24.20 71.71
N ASN A 96 5.29 -24.29 70.39
CA ASN A 96 4.72 -25.48 69.79
C ASN A 96 5.91 -26.43 69.75
N PRO A 97 5.96 -27.49 70.60
CA PRO A 97 7.06 -28.43 70.55
C PRO A 97 7.13 -28.93 69.11
N ALA A 98 8.26 -28.67 68.46
CA ALA A 98 8.51 -29.19 67.12
C ALA A 98 8.25 -30.69 67.19
N SER A 99 7.31 -31.19 66.37
CA SER A 99 7.09 -32.61 66.22
C SER A 99 8.46 -33.23 65.92
N PRO A 100 8.95 -34.18 66.74
CA PRO A 100 10.26 -34.77 66.49
C PRO A 100 10.25 -35.37 65.08
N GLN A 101 11.03 -34.79 64.18
CA GLN A 101 11.24 -35.38 62.86
C GLN A 101 11.98 -36.70 63.09
N PRO A 102 11.50 -37.83 62.53
CA PRO A 102 12.19 -39.10 62.67
C PRO A 102 13.59 -38.98 62.05
N PRO A 103 14.60 -39.66 62.61
CA PRO A 103 15.93 -39.67 62.03
C PRO A 103 15.88 -40.23 60.59
N VAL A 104 16.55 -39.55 59.66
CA VAL A 104 16.62 -39.85 58.21
C VAL A 104 17.01 -41.32 57.90
N ASP A 105 17.57 -42.03 58.87
CA ASP A 105 18.01 -43.43 58.77
C ASP A 105 16.88 -44.46 58.99
N GLU A 106 15.68 -44.07 59.46
CA GLU A 106 14.52 -44.97 59.65
C GLU A 106 13.60 -45.08 58.41
N LEU A 107 13.90 -44.37 57.32
CA LEU A 107 13.11 -44.39 56.08
C LEU A 107 13.57 -45.51 55.14
N GLY A 108 12.67 -46.45 54.83
CA GLY A 108 12.97 -47.70 54.14
C GLY A 108 13.46 -47.56 52.69
N GLY A 109 13.07 -46.51 51.96
CA GLY A 109 13.40 -46.35 50.53
C GLY A 109 14.68 -45.56 50.24
N TRP A 110 15.50 -45.99 49.26
CA TRP A 110 16.62 -45.18 48.76
C TRP A 110 16.13 -43.87 48.10
N TYR A 111 14.96 -43.91 47.47
CA TYR A 111 14.28 -42.76 46.86
C TYR A 111 13.79 -41.77 47.92
N GLU A 112 13.21 -42.25 49.02
CA GLU A 112 12.77 -41.43 50.16
C GLU A 112 13.97 -40.74 50.82
N ARG A 113 15.06 -41.47 51.04
CA ARG A 113 16.32 -40.91 51.57
C ARG A 113 16.96 -39.87 50.64
N LEU A 114 16.88 -40.06 49.32
CA LEU A 114 17.37 -39.07 48.35
C LEU A 114 16.49 -37.81 48.35
N LEU A 115 15.17 -37.98 48.31
CA LEU A 115 14.21 -36.88 48.36
C LEU A 115 14.33 -36.10 49.67
N GLU A 116 14.57 -36.76 50.79
CA GLU A 116 14.73 -36.10 52.08
C GLU A 116 16.10 -35.45 52.23
N ARG A 117 17.20 -36.05 51.74
CA ARG A 117 18.51 -35.37 51.68
C ARG A 117 18.47 -34.14 50.77
N LEU A 118 17.81 -34.25 49.61
CA LEU A 118 17.55 -33.12 48.75
C LEU A 118 16.64 -32.12 49.46
N GLY A 119 15.60 -32.57 50.14
CA GLY A 119 14.66 -31.74 50.91
C GLY A 119 15.34 -30.97 52.04
N VAL A 120 16.19 -31.61 52.83
CA VAL A 120 16.98 -31.00 53.91
C VAL A 120 18.05 -30.07 53.34
N ARG A 121 18.69 -30.43 52.22
CA ARG A 121 19.66 -29.53 51.54
C ARG A 121 18.97 -28.32 50.92
N TRP A 122 17.82 -28.50 50.29
CA TRP A 122 16.97 -27.42 49.76
C TRP A 122 16.41 -26.57 50.89
N ALA A 123 15.92 -27.16 51.97
CA ALA A 123 15.42 -26.46 53.16
C ALA A 123 16.55 -25.66 53.84
N GLY A 124 17.76 -26.23 53.93
CA GLY A 124 18.95 -25.54 54.44
C GLY A 124 19.37 -24.36 53.54
N LEU A 125 19.36 -24.53 52.21
CA LEU A 125 19.59 -23.45 51.24
C LEU A 125 18.49 -22.37 51.31
N LEU A 126 17.22 -22.76 51.38
CA LEU A 126 16.07 -21.86 51.55
C LEU A 126 16.12 -21.11 52.87
N ALA A 127 16.60 -21.73 53.94
CA ALA A 127 16.81 -21.08 55.23
C ALA A 127 17.95 -20.04 55.17
N HIS A 128 19.05 -20.35 54.47
CA HIS A 128 20.18 -19.43 54.28
C HIS A 128 19.83 -18.23 53.37
N ILE A 129 19.16 -18.47 52.24
CA ILE A 129 18.73 -17.40 51.32
C ILE A 129 17.58 -16.59 51.92
N GLY A 130 16.71 -17.25 52.71
CA GLY A 130 15.48 -16.79 53.34
C GLY A 130 14.44 -16.17 52.41
N ALA A 131 13.17 -16.38 52.77
CA ALA A 131 12.00 -16.02 51.95
C ALA A 131 11.98 -14.55 51.43
N PRO A 132 12.41 -13.51 52.18
CA PRO A 132 12.33 -12.13 51.70
C PRO A 132 13.20 -11.85 50.46
N ALA A 133 14.39 -12.46 50.37
CA ALA A 133 15.30 -12.24 49.24
C ALA A 133 14.83 -12.97 47.97
N LEU A 134 14.29 -14.19 48.11
CA LEU A 134 13.73 -14.95 46.99
C LEU A 134 12.51 -14.26 46.37
N TRP A 135 11.60 -13.76 47.20
CA TRP A 135 10.42 -13.02 46.70
C TRP A 135 10.82 -11.72 46.02
N LEU A 136 11.78 -10.98 46.60
CA LEU A 136 12.27 -9.74 46.02
C LEU A 136 12.99 -9.97 44.67
N ALA A 137 13.82 -11.01 44.58
CA ALA A 137 14.42 -11.45 43.32
C ALA A 137 13.36 -11.89 42.29
N GLY A 138 12.33 -12.61 42.74
CA GLY A 138 11.21 -13.05 41.89
C GLY A 138 10.45 -11.88 41.27
N TRP A 139 10.03 -10.90 42.08
CA TRP A 139 9.34 -9.71 41.57
C TRP A 139 10.22 -8.87 40.65
N ALA A 140 11.50 -8.67 41.01
CA ALA A 140 12.43 -7.92 40.18
C ALA A 140 12.66 -8.60 38.81
N THR A 141 12.82 -9.93 38.81
CA THR A 141 12.97 -10.72 37.57
C THR A 141 11.70 -10.64 36.72
N LEU A 142 10.52 -10.74 37.34
CA LEU A 142 9.23 -10.62 36.63
C LEU A 142 9.08 -9.24 35.97
N VAL A 143 9.48 -8.17 36.65
CA VAL A 143 9.49 -6.80 36.09
C VAL A 143 10.44 -6.69 34.88
N LEU A 144 11.65 -7.23 34.98
CA LEU A 144 12.61 -7.19 33.88
C LEU A 144 12.15 -8.01 32.67
N LEU A 145 11.57 -9.19 32.90
CA LEU A 145 11.02 -10.04 31.84
C LEU A 145 9.81 -9.39 31.16
N SER A 146 8.90 -8.78 31.93
CA SER A 146 7.73 -8.12 31.35
C SER A 146 8.13 -6.93 30.48
N LEU A 147 9.05 -6.09 30.95
CA LEU A 147 9.58 -4.96 30.17
C LEU A 147 10.33 -5.42 28.91
N ALA A 148 11.08 -6.52 28.99
CA ALA A 148 11.80 -7.07 27.84
C ALA A 148 10.87 -7.56 26.72
N GLN A 149 9.69 -8.09 27.05
CA GLN A 149 8.72 -8.56 26.04
C GLN A 149 8.11 -7.44 25.20
N VAL A 150 8.05 -6.21 25.73
CA VAL A 150 7.38 -5.08 25.06
C VAL A 150 8.36 -3.99 24.61
N TRP A 151 9.66 -4.28 24.67
CA TRP A 151 10.69 -3.34 24.27
C TRP A 151 10.80 -3.24 22.74
N ASN A 152 10.08 -2.28 22.15
CA ASN A 152 10.12 -2.03 20.70
C ASN A 152 10.05 -0.52 20.37
N LEU A 153 11.18 0.05 19.91
CA LEU A 153 11.27 1.46 19.51
C LEU A 153 10.73 1.75 18.09
N ALA A 154 10.37 0.72 17.33
CA ALA A 154 9.88 0.81 15.96
C ALA A 154 8.33 0.81 15.84
N LEU A 155 7.62 1.01 16.96
CA LEU A 155 6.16 1.09 16.96
C LEU A 155 5.67 2.31 16.13
N PRO A 156 4.64 2.14 15.28
CA PRO A 156 4.11 3.21 14.44
C PRO A 156 3.33 4.25 15.25
N ALA A 157 3.25 5.48 14.72
CA ALA A 157 2.39 6.52 15.27
C ALA A 157 0.91 6.19 14.98
N ALA A 158 0.03 6.35 15.97
CA ALA A 158 -1.38 6.00 15.85
C ALA A 158 -2.26 6.99 16.61
N ALA A 159 -3.39 7.39 16.00
CA ALA A 159 -4.45 8.13 16.68
C ALA A 159 -5.28 7.17 17.54
N LEU A 160 -5.22 7.35 18.86
CA LEU A 160 -5.91 6.49 19.83
C LEU A 160 -7.34 6.99 20.17
N GLY A 161 -7.76 8.13 19.61
CA GLY A 161 -9.11 8.66 19.74
C GLY A 161 -9.59 8.81 21.19
N THR A 162 -10.86 8.50 21.43
CA THR A 162 -11.50 8.61 22.77
C THR A 162 -10.90 7.65 23.79
N SER A 163 -10.43 6.47 23.38
CA SER A 163 -9.80 5.49 24.28
C SER A 163 -8.56 6.06 24.99
N ALA A 164 -7.80 6.93 24.32
CA ALA A 164 -6.62 7.60 24.86
C ALA A 164 -6.99 8.53 26.04
N SER A 165 -8.05 9.33 25.88
CA SER A 165 -8.53 10.25 26.91
C SER A 165 -9.01 9.51 28.17
N VAL A 166 -9.72 8.38 28.00
CA VAL A 166 -10.17 7.53 29.11
C VAL A 166 -8.98 6.91 29.84
N GLY A 167 -8.00 6.36 29.10
CA GLY A 167 -6.79 5.81 29.68
C GLY A 167 -5.93 6.86 30.41
N ALA A 168 -5.84 8.07 29.86
CA ALA A 168 -5.14 9.20 30.49
C ALA A 168 -5.82 9.62 31.79
N ALA A 169 -7.15 9.75 31.79
CA ALA A 169 -7.92 10.07 32.99
C ALA A 169 -7.75 9.01 34.09
N LEU A 170 -7.80 7.72 33.73
CA LEU A 170 -7.61 6.62 34.66
C LEU A 170 -6.18 6.58 35.23
N SER A 171 -5.17 6.83 34.38
CA SER A 171 -3.76 6.93 34.80
C SER A 171 -3.54 8.08 35.78
N LEU A 172 -4.14 9.25 35.53
CA LEU A 172 -4.06 10.41 36.41
C LEU A 172 -4.79 10.20 37.73
N LEU A 173 -5.95 9.53 37.72
CA LEU A 173 -6.69 9.17 38.94
C LEU A 173 -5.87 8.21 39.82
N LEU A 174 -5.27 7.18 39.22
CA LEU A 174 -4.37 6.27 39.93
C LEU A 174 -3.13 6.99 40.46
N ALA A 175 -2.54 7.91 39.68
CA ALA A 175 -1.41 8.72 40.11
C ALA A 175 -1.78 9.61 41.31
N PHE A 176 -2.98 10.21 41.31
CA PHE A 176 -3.49 10.99 42.43
C PHE A 176 -3.71 10.12 43.68
N GLY A 177 -4.29 8.93 43.53
CA GLY A 177 -4.45 7.98 44.63
C GLY A 177 -3.10 7.56 45.24
N LEU A 178 -2.10 7.30 44.41
CA LEU A 178 -0.73 7.02 44.85
C LEU A 178 -0.03 8.23 45.47
N LEU A 179 -0.30 9.45 45.00
CA LEU A 179 0.22 10.69 45.59
C LEU A 179 -0.34 10.91 47.00
N VAL A 180 -1.64 10.71 47.21
CA VAL A 180 -2.25 10.76 48.55
C VAL A 180 -1.63 9.70 49.46
N PHE A 181 -1.39 8.50 48.92
CA PHE A 181 -0.72 7.43 49.65
C PHE A 181 0.75 7.75 50.00
N GLU A 182 1.51 8.31 49.07
CA GLU A 182 2.88 8.78 49.28
C GLU A 182 2.93 9.85 50.37
N ARG A 183 2.01 10.83 50.29
CA ARG A 183 1.93 11.91 51.28
C ARG A 183 1.60 11.39 52.68
N GLN A 184 0.73 10.37 52.75
CA GLN A 184 0.38 9.73 54.01
C GLN A 184 1.57 8.97 54.62
N LEU A 185 2.41 8.32 53.80
CA LEU A 185 3.62 7.64 54.27
C LEU A 185 4.68 8.65 54.72
N ALA A 186 4.89 9.73 53.96
CA ALA A 186 5.89 10.76 54.26
C ALA A 186 5.58 11.54 55.57
N GLN A 187 4.33 11.54 56.01
CA GLN A 187 3.89 12.19 57.26
C GLN A 187 4.05 11.28 58.51
N GLN A 188 4.39 10.00 58.35
CA GLN A 188 4.57 9.10 59.49
C GLN A 188 5.91 9.39 60.18
N PRO A 189 5.94 9.51 61.52
CA PRO A 189 7.20 9.71 62.25
C PRO A 189 8.08 8.45 62.16
N ALA A 190 9.36 8.64 61.85
CA ALA A 190 10.33 7.55 61.68
C ALA A 190 10.54 6.67 62.94
N VAL A 191 10.17 7.21 64.12
CA VAL A 191 10.21 6.49 65.41
C VAL A 191 9.10 5.42 65.49
N GLU A 192 7.96 5.67 64.87
CA GLU A 192 6.83 4.74 64.85
C GLU A 192 6.89 3.80 63.64
N TRP A 193 7.29 4.31 62.47
CA TRP A 193 7.38 3.52 61.25
C TRP A 193 8.61 3.90 60.41
N PRO A 194 9.77 3.25 60.64
CA PRO A 194 11.02 3.60 59.95
C PRO A 194 11.01 3.27 58.45
N GLU A 195 10.21 2.29 58.01
CA GLU A 195 10.08 1.94 56.59
C GLU A 195 9.15 2.88 55.81
N ALA A 196 8.40 3.78 56.46
CA ALA A 196 7.44 4.64 55.77
C ALA A 196 8.12 5.59 54.76
N GLN A 197 9.26 6.18 55.14
CA GLN A 197 10.03 7.10 54.30
C GLN A 197 10.58 6.43 53.02
N PRO A 198 11.31 5.29 53.07
CA PRO A 198 11.77 4.62 51.85
C PRO A 198 10.63 4.08 50.99
N LEU A 199 9.49 3.70 51.58
CA LEU A 199 8.30 3.31 50.81
C LEU A 199 7.64 4.52 50.12
N ALA A 200 7.65 5.70 50.74
CA ALA A 200 7.17 6.93 50.11
C ALA A 200 8.03 7.29 48.89
N GLN A 201 9.35 7.17 49.01
CA GLN A 201 10.28 7.38 47.90
C GLN A 201 10.03 6.38 46.76
N LEU A 202 9.83 5.10 47.08
CA LEU A 202 9.51 4.07 46.10
C LEU A 202 8.15 4.30 45.42
N ALA A 203 7.17 4.86 46.12
CA ALA A 203 5.85 5.19 45.57
C ALA A 203 5.90 6.28 44.48
N ARG A 204 6.98 7.07 44.40
CA ARG A 204 7.15 8.08 43.35
C ARG A 204 7.43 7.47 41.98
N VAL A 205 8.02 6.27 41.94
CA VAL A 205 8.29 5.54 40.69
C VAL A 205 7.00 5.30 39.89
N PRO A 206 5.94 4.66 40.44
CA PRO A 206 4.69 4.49 39.71
C PRO A 206 3.96 5.81 39.44
N ILE A 207 4.06 6.81 40.31
CA ILE A 207 3.46 8.14 40.04
C ILE A 207 4.05 8.75 38.77
N ILE A 208 5.38 8.77 38.64
CA ILE A 208 6.06 9.33 37.46
C ILE A 208 5.69 8.54 36.19
N VAL A 209 5.69 7.21 36.26
CA VAL A 209 5.34 6.36 35.10
C VAL A 209 3.87 6.57 34.69
N LEU A 210 2.94 6.75 35.64
CA LEU A 210 1.53 7.03 35.35
C LEU A 210 1.32 8.41 34.72
N VAL A 211 2.04 9.44 35.21
CA VAL A 211 1.98 10.81 34.66
C VAL A 211 2.59 10.87 33.25
N LEU A 212 3.75 10.23 33.04
CA LEU A 212 4.35 10.11 31.70
C LEU A 212 3.44 9.31 30.76
N GLY A 213 2.82 8.23 31.24
CA GLY A 213 1.84 7.45 30.48
C GLY A 213 0.62 8.29 30.06
N ALA A 214 0.06 9.10 30.96
CA ALA A 214 -1.04 10.01 30.64
C ALA A 214 -0.62 11.05 29.59
N MET A 215 0.59 11.60 29.69
CA MET A 215 1.14 12.50 28.68
C MET A 215 1.29 11.81 27.32
N CYS A 216 1.76 10.56 27.28
CA CYS A 216 1.86 9.80 26.04
C CYS A 216 0.48 9.62 25.37
N LEU A 217 -0.56 9.33 26.16
CA LEU A 217 -1.92 9.13 25.65
C LEU A 217 -2.57 10.43 25.15
N LEU A 218 -2.34 11.56 25.82
CA LEU A 218 -2.92 12.85 25.44
C LEU A 218 -2.31 13.43 24.16
N PHE A 219 -1.05 13.11 23.86
CA PHE A 219 -0.32 13.64 22.71
C PHE A 219 -0.09 12.63 21.59
N ALA A 220 -0.68 11.43 21.69
CA ALA A 220 -0.64 10.43 20.63
C ALA A 220 -1.42 10.91 19.40
N GLY A 221 -0.78 10.91 18.23
CA GLY A 221 -1.38 11.29 16.95
C GLY A 221 -0.68 10.62 15.78
N GLU A 222 -1.29 10.64 14.60
CA GLU A 222 -0.86 9.87 13.41
C GLU A 222 0.53 10.27 12.89
N THR A 223 0.97 11.48 13.16
CA THR A 223 2.26 12.03 12.70
C THR A 223 3.31 12.11 13.80
N SER A 224 2.94 11.83 15.05
CA SER A 224 3.77 12.07 16.23
C SER A 224 4.36 10.76 16.78
N VAL A 225 5.66 10.54 16.54
CA VAL A 225 6.35 9.31 16.96
C VAL A 225 6.87 9.38 18.41
N TRP A 226 7.06 10.59 18.96
CA TRP A 226 7.64 10.78 20.30
C TRP A 226 6.80 10.18 21.45
N PRO A 227 5.44 10.22 21.47
CA PRO A 227 4.65 9.65 22.56
C PRO A 227 4.81 8.13 22.64
N VAL A 228 4.93 7.49 21.47
CA VAL A 228 5.16 6.05 21.35
C VAL A 228 6.53 5.66 21.90
N ARG A 229 7.58 6.41 21.52
CA ARG A 229 8.93 6.19 22.05
C ARG A 229 8.99 6.45 23.56
N LEU A 230 8.32 7.49 24.03
CA LEU A 230 8.27 7.80 25.46
C LEU A 230 7.54 6.70 26.27
N ALA A 231 6.49 6.09 25.72
CA ALA A 231 5.77 5.00 26.36
C ALA A 231 6.64 3.74 26.56
N VAL A 232 7.62 3.50 25.68
CA VAL A 232 8.62 2.44 25.86
C VAL A 232 9.72 2.89 26.83
N LEU A 233 10.24 4.10 26.66
CA LEU A 233 11.35 4.63 27.47
C LEU A 233 10.97 4.86 28.94
N MET A 234 9.70 5.15 29.26
CA MET A 234 9.27 5.28 30.65
C MET A 234 9.41 3.96 31.45
N GLY A 235 9.45 2.82 30.77
CA GLY A 235 9.74 1.51 31.36
C GLY A 235 11.18 1.37 31.88
N VAL A 236 12.10 2.23 31.45
CA VAL A 236 13.50 2.23 31.95
C VAL A 236 13.57 2.53 33.44
N LEU A 237 12.74 3.46 33.95
CA LEU A 237 12.75 3.83 35.37
C LEU A 237 12.43 2.64 36.29
N PRO A 238 11.29 1.94 36.16
CA PRO A 238 11.03 0.74 36.96
C PRO A 238 12.00 -0.41 36.65
N GLY A 239 12.52 -0.50 35.41
CA GLY A 239 13.56 -1.48 35.05
C GLY A 239 14.87 -1.27 35.82
N LEU A 240 15.36 -0.04 35.95
CA LEU A 240 16.56 0.28 36.73
C LEU A 240 16.34 -0.01 38.21
N VAL A 241 15.18 0.32 38.78
CA VAL A 241 14.85 0.01 40.18
C VAL A 241 14.79 -1.51 40.38
N ALA A 242 14.15 -2.25 39.47
CA ALA A 242 14.10 -3.71 39.53
C ALA A 242 15.51 -4.34 39.44
N LEU A 243 16.38 -3.84 38.56
CA LEU A 243 17.77 -4.28 38.47
C LEU A 243 18.52 -4.04 39.79
N GLU A 244 18.32 -2.88 40.42
CA GLU A 244 18.90 -2.57 41.73
C GLU A 244 18.41 -3.52 42.82
N LEU A 245 17.09 -3.76 42.87
CA LEU A 245 16.48 -4.70 43.81
C LEU A 245 16.99 -6.13 43.60
N LEU A 246 17.15 -6.58 42.35
CA LEU A 246 17.72 -7.88 42.01
C LEU A 246 19.16 -8.00 42.49
N LEU A 247 19.99 -6.97 42.22
CA LEU A 247 21.38 -6.94 42.69
C LEU A 247 21.44 -6.99 44.21
N ARG A 248 20.59 -6.24 44.91
CA ARG A 248 20.49 -6.27 46.38
C ARG A 248 20.05 -7.64 46.90
N ALA A 249 19.07 -8.28 46.26
CA ALA A 249 18.67 -9.63 46.60
C ALA A 249 19.84 -10.60 46.47
N VAL A 250 20.60 -10.54 45.37
CA VAL A 250 21.79 -11.37 45.14
C VAL A 250 22.88 -11.10 46.19
N LEU A 251 23.18 -9.83 46.48
CA LEU A 251 24.16 -9.45 47.48
C LEU A 251 23.76 -9.89 48.90
N SER A 252 22.45 -9.96 49.18
CA SER A 252 21.95 -10.43 50.48
C SER A 252 22.23 -11.91 50.76
N LEU A 253 22.54 -12.73 49.74
CA LEU A 253 22.97 -14.12 49.92
C LEU A 253 24.37 -14.24 50.55
N PHE A 254 25.19 -13.19 50.42
CA PHE A 254 26.56 -13.16 50.96
C PHE A 254 26.65 -12.50 52.35
N SER A 255 25.53 -12.05 52.91
CA SER A 255 25.48 -11.43 54.24
C SER A 255 25.04 -12.46 55.29
N PRO A 256 25.81 -12.66 56.38
CA PRO A 256 25.39 -13.56 57.46
C PRO A 256 24.11 -13.03 58.13
N ARG A 257 23.10 -13.88 58.28
CA ARG A 257 21.84 -13.54 58.97
C ARG A 257 21.90 -14.00 60.42
N ARG A 258 21.57 -13.09 61.33
CA ARG A 258 21.40 -13.37 62.76
C ARG A 258 19.95 -13.07 63.09
N ASP A 259 19.20 -14.08 63.55
CA ASP A 259 17.77 -13.92 63.86
C ASP A 259 17.52 -12.98 65.05
N ALA A 260 18.56 -12.73 65.86
CA ALA A 260 18.55 -11.78 66.97
C ALA A 260 18.65 -10.30 66.52
N VAL A 261 19.11 -10.00 65.31
CA VAL A 261 19.31 -8.62 64.84
C VAL A 261 18.20 -8.20 63.88
N GLU A 262 17.71 -6.98 64.05
CA GLU A 262 16.67 -6.41 63.19
C GLU A 262 17.09 -6.41 61.70
N PRO A 263 16.30 -7.05 60.80
CA PRO A 263 16.63 -7.15 59.39
C PRO A 263 16.55 -5.78 58.69
N THR A 264 17.49 -5.54 57.77
CA THR A 264 17.48 -4.34 56.93
C THR A 264 16.41 -4.38 55.85
N LEU A 265 15.90 -3.22 55.46
CA LEU A 265 14.95 -3.09 54.36
C LEU A 265 15.64 -3.38 53.01
N LEU A 266 15.52 -4.63 52.56
CA LEU A 266 16.02 -5.07 51.25
C LEU A 266 15.35 -4.32 50.08
N GLY A 267 14.10 -3.90 50.24
CA GLY A 267 13.33 -3.15 49.25
C GLY A 267 13.62 -1.65 49.17
N ARG A 268 14.65 -1.14 49.85
CA ARG A 268 15.11 0.24 49.66
C ARG A 268 15.77 0.37 48.29
N SER A 269 15.53 1.46 47.56
CA SER A 269 16.16 1.74 46.26
C SER A 269 16.86 3.09 46.28
N VAL A 270 18.14 3.12 45.89
CA VAL A 270 18.91 4.35 45.64
C VAL A 270 18.26 5.15 44.52
N ILE A 271 17.83 4.48 43.44
CA ILE A 271 17.19 5.16 42.31
C ILE A 271 15.90 5.85 42.74
N ALA A 272 15.11 5.22 43.63
CA ALA A 272 13.94 5.86 44.21
C ALA A 272 14.31 7.04 45.13
N ASP A 273 15.39 6.93 45.92
CA ASP A 273 15.89 8.02 46.77
C ASP A 273 16.32 9.25 45.93
N LEU A 274 16.81 9.04 44.70
CA LEU A 274 17.18 10.11 43.76
C LEU A 274 16.00 10.92 43.22
N LEU A 275 14.78 10.37 43.29
CA LEU A 275 13.54 11.04 42.84
C LEU A 275 13.04 12.09 43.85
N CYS A 276 13.77 12.34 44.94
CA CYS A 276 13.50 13.42 45.86
C CYS A 276 13.91 14.78 45.29
N TRP A 277 13.02 15.77 45.40
CA TRP A 277 13.37 17.17 45.15
C TRP A 277 13.81 17.84 46.47
N PRO A 278 15.00 18.46 46.54
CA PRO A 278 16.01 18.59 45.49
C PRO A 278 16.82 17.29 45.27
N PRO A 279 17.21 16.95 44.02
CA PRO A 279 17.99 15.74 43.75
C PRO A 279 19.38 15.85 44.38
N GLN A 280 19.74 14.86 45.20
CA GLN A 280 21.01 14.81 45.91
C GLN A 280 21.85 13.55 45.58
N PRO A 281 22.10 13.26 44.27
CA PRO A 281 22.80 12.04 43.87
C PRO A 281 24.20 11.93 44.45
N LEU A 282 24.88 13.07 44.53
CA LEU A 282 26.22 13.16 45.09
C LEU A 282 26.24 12.93 46.59
N GLN A 283 25.18 13.29 47.32
CA GLN A 283 25.10 12.99 48.74
C GLN A 283 24.77 11.52 48.97
N ALA A 284 23.88 10.92 48.18
CA ALA A 284 23.60 9.49 48.29
C ALA A 284 24.87 8.65 48.01
N LEU A 285 25.58 8.96 46.92
CA LEU A 285 26.86 8.35 46.57
C LEU A 285 27.91 8.60 47.67
N GLN A 286 27.99 9.82 48.21
CA GLN A 286 28.91 10.16 49.28
C GLN A 286 28.61 9.41 50.57
N HIS A 287 27.34 9.31 50.99
CA HIS A 287 26.96 8.57 52.20
C HIS A 287 27.30 7.08 52.05
N GLU A 288 27.12 6.51 50.86
CA GLU A 288 27.46 5.11 50.59
C GLU A 288 29.00 4.89 50.57
N LEU A 289 29.76 5.77 49.91
CA LEU A 289 31.23 5.72 49.88
C LEU A 289 31.85 5.98 51.25
N HIS A 290 31.28 6.88 52.04
CA HIS A 290 31.73 7.13 53.40
C HIS A 290 31.42 5.95 54.32
N ASN A 291 30.17 5.44 54.31
CA ASN A 291 29.78 4.33 55.18
C ASN A 291 30.48 3.01 54.84
N ARG A 292 30.81 2.76 53.57
CA ARG A 292 31.35 1.48 53.11
C ARG A 292 32.85 1.47 52.85
N PHE A 293 33.44 2.61 52.47
CA PHE A 293 34.85 2.73 52.12
C PHE A 293 35.61 3.81 52.93
N GLY A 294 34.93 4.58 53.78
CA GLY A 294 35.56 5.64 54.59
C GLY A 294 36.05 6.85 53.79
N ILE A 295 35.73 6.96 52.49
CA ILE A 295 36.24 8.02 51.61
C ILE A 295 35.37 9.27 51.74
N ASP A 296 35.93 10.37 52.26
CA ASP A 296 35.21 11.63 52.39
C ASP A 296 35.39 12.54 51.15
N LEU A 297 34.44 12.45 50.22
CA LEU A 297 34.43 13.22 48.96
C LEU A 297 33.96 14.68 49.12
N ARG A 298 33.64 15.14 50.35
CA ARG A 298 33.19 16.52 50.65
C ARG A 298 34.18 17.60 50.18
N GLN A 299 35.47 17.26 50.10
CA GLN A 299 36.56 18.22 49.84
C GLN A 299 36.82 18.49 48.34
N ILE A 300 36.17 17.75 47.44
CA ILE A 300 36.43 17.87 46.00
C ILE A 300 35.53 18.94 45.39
N TRP A 301 36.09 20.11 45.11
CA TRP A 301 35.40 21.27 44.52
C TRP A 301 34.66 20.94 43.20
N ALA A 302 35.19 20.02 42.39
CA ALA A 302 34.62 19.63 41.09
C ALA A 302 33.15 19.16 41.16
N PHE A 303 32.77 18.41 42.19
CA PHE A 303 31.40 17.91 42.36
C PHE A 303 30.41 19.04 42.67
N SER A 304 30.84 20.06 43.42
CA SER A 304 30.02 21.24 43.71
C SER A 304 29.83 22.13 42.49
N TYR A 305 30.85 22.24 41.63
CA TYR A 305 30.79 22.97 40.37
C TYR A 305 29.87 22.28 39.36
N MET A 306 30.01 20.96 39.17
CA MET A 306 29.11 20.18 38.31
C MET A 306 27.64 20.32 38.73
N ARG A 307 27.33 20.26 40.03
CA ARG A 307 25.96 20.46 40.53
C ARG A 307 25.40 21.84 40.17
N ARG A 308 26.23 22.90 40.22
CA ARG A 308 25.82 24.27 39.93
C ARG A 308 25.71 24.55 38.42
N ALA A 309 26.57 23.93 37.61
CA ALA A 309 26.63 24.14 36.16
C ALA A 309 25.68 23.23 35.36
N PHE A 310 25.30 22.06 35.90
CA PHE A 310 24.46 21.09 35.18
C PHE A 310 23.10 21.66 34.76
N LEU A 311 22.35 22.26 35.68
CA LEU A 311 21.04 22.83 35.40
C LEU A 311 21.06 23.98 34.36
N PRO A 312 21.95 25.00 34.45
CA PRO A 312 21.98 26.05 33.44
C PRO A 312 22.48 25.55 32.08
N VAL A 313 23.42 24.60 32.03
CA VAL A 313 23.87 24.00 30.76
C VAL A 313 22.75 23.18 30.13
N LEU A 314 22.03 22.37 30.91
CA LEU A 314 20.88 21.60 30.43
C LEU A 314 19.77 22.54 29.93
N ALA A 315 19.48 23.61 30.66
CA ALA A 315 18.51 24.62 30.25
C ALA A 315 18.92 25.32 28.94
N LEU A 316 20.22 25.65 28.79
CA LEU A 316 20.74 26.22 27.55
C LEU A 316 20.63 25.25 26.37
N VAL A 317 21.00 23.98 26.56
CA VAL A 317 20.88 22.95 25.52
C VAL A 317 19.41 22.73 25.14
N ALA A 318 18.51 22.67 26.12
CA ALA A 318 17.07 22.56 25.87
C ALA A 318 16.52 23.78 25.14
N LEU A 319 16.96 24.99 25.49
CA LEU A 319 16.58 26.24 24.82
C LEU A 319 17.07 26.26 23.37
N VAL A 320 18.32 25.88 23.11
CA VAL A 320 18.87 25.80 21.75
C VAL A 320 18.14 24.73 20.93
N GLY A 321 17.90 23.56 21.51
CA GLY A 321 17.11 22.50 20.88
C GLY A 321 15.69 22.95 20.55
N TRP A 322 15.05 23.69 21.47
CA TRP A 322 13.73 24.28 21.23
C TRP A 322 13.75 25.33 20.12
N LEU A 323 14.72 26.23 20.08
CA LEU A 323 14.88 27.21 19.00
C LEU A 323 15.11 26.54 17.64
N LEU A 324 15.89 25.46 17.59
CA LEU A 324 16.12 24.68 16.37
C LEU A 324 14.85 24.03 15.82
N THR A 325 13.81 23.82 16.63
CA THR A 325 12.51 23.32 16.13
C THR A 325 11.80 24.30 15.21
N GLY A 326 12.19 25.58 15.21
CA GLY A 326 11.66 26.59 14.28
C GLY A 326 12.35 26.58 12.91
N VAL A 327 13.42 25.81 12.72
CA VAL A 327 14.09 25.68 11.42
C VAL A 327 13.44 24.54 10.64
N HIS A 328 12.93 24.86 9.45
CA HIS A 328 12.22 23.93 8.59
C HIS A 328 12.87 23.86 7.21
N GLU A 329 13.09 22.64 6.72
CA GLU A 329 13.55 22.39 5.36
C GLU A 329 12.34 21.99 4.50
N VAL A 330 12.13 22.71 3.39
CA VAL A 330 11.08 22.41 2.41
C VAL A 330 11.74 21.84 1.14
N PRO A 331 11.40 20.61 0.71
CA PRO A 331 12.01 19.98 -0.46
C PRO A 331 11.58 20.66 -1.78
N LEU A 332 12.33 20.43 -2.86
CA LEU A 332 12.11 21.03 -4.18
C LEU A 332 10.72 20.75 -4.78
N GLN A 333 10.20 19.57 -4.52
CA GLN A 333 8.88 19.10 -4.95
C GLN A 333 7.73 19.48 -3.99
N ALA A 334 7.99 20.33 -2.99
CA ALA A 334 6.97 20.77 -2.04
C ALA A 334 7.00 22.29 -1.79
N ARG A 335 5.94 22.77 -1.15
CA ARG A 335 5.78 24.09 -0.54
C ARG A 335 5.42 23.89 0.93
N GLY A 336 5.89 24.78 1.79
CA GLY A 336 5.57 24.75 3.21
C GLY A 336 4.55 25.82 3.57
N ILE A 337 3.32 25.45 3.93
CA ILE A 337 2.37 26.42 4.52
C ILE A 337 2.79 26.67 5.96
N TYR A 338 3.21 27.90 6.26
CA TYR A 338 3.58 28.32 7.60
C TYR A 338 2.36 28.77 8.40
N GLU A 339 2.08 28.02 9.47
CA GLU A 339 1.05 28.32 10.45
C GLU A 339 1.65 28.97 11.68
N ARG A 340 1.05 30.09 12.11
CA ARG A 340 1.35 30.75 13.38
C ARG A 340 0.12 30.68 14.28
N PHE A 341 0.24 30.02 15.43
CA PHE A 341 -0.89 29.73 16.32
C PHE A 341 -2.10 29.10 15.59
N GLY A 342 -1.83 28.25 14.59
CA GLY A 342 -2.86 27.58 13.78
C GLY A 342 -3.50 28.43 12.68
N LYS A 343 -3.04 29.67 12.44
CA LYS A 343 -3.47 30.46 11.28
C LYS A 343 -2.41 30.41 10.18
N PRO A 344 -2.76 30.11 8.91
CA PRO A 344 -1.83 30.22 7.80
C PRO A 344 -1.45 31.69 7.59
N VAL A 345 -0.15 31.98 7.54
CA VAL A 345 0.37 33.35 7.34
C VAL A 345 1.08 33.48 6.01
N GLU A 346 1.93 32.51 5.67
CA GLU A 346 2.82 32.57 4.52
C GLU A 346 3.03 31.18 3.92
N VAL A 347 3.32 31.11 2.63
CA VAL A 347 3.68 29.87 1.93
C VAL A 347 5.15 29.94 1.56
N PHE A 348 5.95 29.07 2.16
CA PHE A 348 7.36 28.94 1.89
C PHE A 348 7.61 28.13 0.61
N GLY A 349 8.45 28.67 -0.27
CA GLY A 349 8.99 27.92 -1.40
C GLY A 349 10.06 26.91 -0.97
N PRO A 350 10.63 26.14 -1.91
CA PRO A 350 11.71 25.21 -1.61
C PRO A 350 12.93 25.88 -0.97
N GLY A 351 13.49 25.27 0.07
CA GLY A 351 14.67 25.78 0.77
C GLY A 351 14.56 25.69 2.29
N LEU A 352 15.53 26.32 2.96
CA LEU A 352 15.59 26.39 4.41
C LEU A 352 14.90 27.66 4.91
N HIS A 353 13.92 27.50 5.79
CA HIS A 353 13.15 28.59 6.37
C HIS A 353 13.19 28.55 7.89
N ALA A 354 13.04 29.71 8.52
CA ALA A 354 13.00 29.84 9.97
C ALA A 354 11.69 30.48 10.41
N GLY A 355 11.01 29.84 11.34
CA GLY A 355 9.78 30.31 11.97
C GLY A 355 9.86 30.30 13.49
N LEU A 356 8.72 30.49 14.13
CA LEU A 356 8.61 30.33 15.57
C LEU A 356 8.80 28.86 15.95
N PRO A 357 9.47 28.55 17.07
CA PRO A 357 9.63 27.19 17.53
C PRO A 357 8.26 26.58 17.89
N TRP A 358 8.18 25.26 17.82
CA TRP A 358 6.99 24.53 18.24
C TRP A 358 6.68 24.83 19.72
N PRO A 359 5.43 25.10 20.12
CA PRO A 359 4.17 24.89 19.40
C PRO A 359 3.59 26.14 18.73
N TRP A 360 4.32 27.25 18.67
CA TRP A 360 3.78 28.53 18.17
C TRP A 360 3.84 28.66 16.66
N GLY A 361 4.79 27.98 16.03
CA GLY A 361 4.92 27.84 14.58
C GLY A 361 4.86 26.38 14.15
N ARG A 362 4.26 26.12 12.99
CA ARG A 362 4.31 24.82 12.30
C ARG A 362 4.37 25.06 10.80
N VAL A 363 5.06 24.19 10.07
CA VAL A 363 5.04 24.17 8.61
C VAL A 363 4.35 22.89 8.14
N LEU A 364 3.31 23.03 7.32
CA LEU A 364 2.64 21.93 6.64
C LEU A 364 3.22 21.79 5.23
N ALA A 365 3.78 20.63 4.91
CA ALA A 365 4.28 20.36 3.57
C ALA A 365 3.11 20.03 2.63
N VAL A 366 3.04 20.74 1.51
CA VAL A 366 2.09 20.54 0.42
C VAL A 366 2.90 20.29 -0.85
N GLU A 367 2.44 19.40 -1.69
CA GLU A 367 3.13 19.08 -2.94
C GLU A 367 3.14 20.26 -3.91
N ASN A 368 4.21 20.34 -4.71
CA ASN A 368 4.42 21.43 -5.65
C ASN A 368 4.77 20.87 -7.04
N GLY A 369 3.78 20.86 -7.93
CA GLY A 369 3.97 20.41 -9.31
C GLY A 369 4.06 18.89 -9.48
N VAL A 370 3.76 18.10 -8.44
CA VAL A 370 3.61 16.65 -8.55
C VAL A 370 2.31 16.36 -9.31
N VAL A 371 2.40 15.48 -10.31
CA VAL A 371 1.26 15.08 -11.15
C VAL A 371 0.74 13.74 -10.66
N HIS A 372 -0.55 13.68 -10.41
CA HIS A 372 -1.28 12.50 -9.98
C HIS A 372 -2.21 12.02 -11.06
N GLU A 373 -2.46 10.71 -11.04
CA GLU A 373 -3.40 10.07 -11.93
C GLU A 373 -4.48 9.37 -11.11
N LEU A 374 -5.74 9.65 -11.44
CA LEU A 374 -6.89 9.15 -10.73
C LEU A 374 -7.88 8.51 -11.72
N ALA A 375 -8.10 7.21 -11.58
CA ALA A 375 -9.20 6.53 -12.28
C ALA A 375 -10.56 6.96 -11.69
N SER A 376 -11.63 6.97 -12.48
CA SER A 376 -12.99 7.35 -12.05
C SER A 376 -13.66 6.35 -11.07
N SER A 377 -13.21 5.09 -11.02
CA SER A 377 -13.86 4.01 -10.25
C SER A 377 -13.59 4.01 -8.74
N VAL A 378 -14.64 3.77 -7.95
CA VAL A 378 -14.61 3.70 -6.46
C VAL A 378 -14.16 2.31 -5.99
N ALA A 379 -13.13 1.70 -6.57
CA ALA A 379 -12.66 0.44 -6.00
C ALA A 379 -12.10 0.73 -4.59
N ASP A 380 -12.90 0.46 -3.55
CA ASP A 380 -12.66 0.66 -2.10
C ASP A 380 -11.48 -0.17 -1.55
N THR A 381 -10.67 -0.71 -2.44
CA THR A 381 -9.43 -1.41 -2.13
C THR A 381 -8.43 -1.05 -3.21
N ALA A 382 -7.84 0.15 -3.09
CA ALA A 382 -6.45 0.31 -3.46
C ALA A 382 -5.62 -0.57 -2.49
N ALA A 383 -5.77 -1.89 -2.58
CA ALA A 383 -4.69 -2.78 -2.22
C ALA A 383 -3.54 -2.30 -3.09
N ALA A 384 -2.47 -1.79 -2.45
CA ALA A 384 -1.25 -1.40 -3.12
C ALA A 384 -0.97 -2.46 -4.18
N ALA A 385 -1.02 -2.07 -5.46
CA ALA A 385 -0.83 -3.01 -6.55
C ALA A 385 0.46 -3.77 -6.24
N ASP A 386 0.34 -5.09 -6.00
CA ASP A 386 1.50 -5.92 -5.77
C ASP A 386 2.43 -5.68 -6.94
N VAL A 387 3.67 -5.27 -6.65
CA VAL A 387 4.65 -4.94 -7.69
C VAL A 387 4.98 -6.25 -8.40
N GLU A 388 4.26 -6.53 -9.49
CA GLU A 388 4.48 -7.72 -10.27
C GLU A 388 5.84 -7.65 -10.98
N PRO A 389 6.56 -8.77 -11.09
CA PRO A 389 7.85 -8.80 -11.77
C PRO A 389 7.70 -8.34 -13.23
N ALA A 390 8.68 -7.58 -13.74
CA ALA A 390 8.67 -7.06 -15.11
C ALA A 390 8.62 -8.16 -16.20
N GLU A 391 9.08 -9.37 -15.88
CA GLU A 391 9.08 -10.55 -16.76
C GLU A 391 7.84 -11.46 -16.54
N GLY A 392 6.87 -11.02 -15.74
CA GLY A 392 5.63 -11.73 -15.48
C GLY A 392 4.62 -11.66 -16.64
N PRO A 393 3.50 -12.40 -16.54
CA PRO A 393 2.37 -12.17 -17.43
C PRO A 393 1.89 -10.73 -17.32
N ALA A 394 1.32 -10.18 -18.40
CA ALA A 394 0.79 -8.82 -18.37
C ALA A 394 -0.26 -8.70 -17.25
N PRO A 395 -0.20 -7.63 -16.43
CA PRO A 395 -1.09 -7.49 -15.29
C PRO A 395 -2.54 -7.43 -15.76
N ALA A 396 -3.45 -8.02 -14.98
CA ALA A 396 -4.87 -8.11 -15.35
C ALA A 396 -5.53 -6.74 -15.59
N VAL A 397 -5.03 -5.69 -14.91
CA VAL A 397 -5.46 -4.29 -15.10
C VAL A 397 -5.13 -3.71 -16.49
N ALA A 398 -4.21 -4.31 -17.23
CA ALA A 398 -3.84 -3.88 -18.58
C ALA A 398 -4.67 -4.56 -19.68
N ASN A 399 -5.51 -5.56 -19.34
CA ASN A 399 -6.44 -6.14 -20.31
C ASN A 399 -7.44 -5.06 -20.77
N ARG A 400 -7.78 -5.05 -22.06
CA ARG A 400 -8.72 -4.09 -22.68
C ARG A 400 -9.80 -4.79 -23.52
N LEU A 401 -9.94 -6.10 -23.37
CA LEU A 401 -10.88 -6.89 -24.15
C LEU A 401 -12.31 -6.70 -23.62
N TRP A 402 -13.26 -6.47 -24.53
CA TRP A 402 -14.65 -6.16 -24.15
C TRP A 402 -15.41 -7.31 -23.46
N ASP A 403 -14.91 -8.54 -23.55
CA ASP A 403 -15.51 -9.73 -22.93
C ASP A 403 -15.09 -9.93 -21.47
N ALA A 404 -14.16 -9.12 -20.96
CA ALA A 404 -13.71 -9.11 -19.58
C ALA A 404 -14.25 -7.87 -18.83
N SER A 405 -14.48 -8.00 -17.53
CA SER A 405 -14.75 -6.86 -16.65
C SER A 405 -13.44 -6.26 -16.16
N HIS A 406 -13.22 -4.97 -16.33
CA HIS A 406 -12.02 -4.29 -15.84
C HIS A 406 -12.25 -3.69 -14.45
N VAL A 407 -11.21 -3.69 -13.60
CA VAL A 407 -11.28 -3.19 -12.21
C VAL A 407 -11.59 -1.68 -12.16
N ASN A 408 -11.21 -0.96 -13.20
CA ASN A 408 -11.43 0.49 -13.32
C ASN A 408 -12.72 0.86 -14.06
N ASP A 409 -13.50 -0.12 -14.50
CA ASP A 409 -14.74 0.14 -15.24
C ASP A 409 -15.81 0.71 -14.31
N LYS A 410 -16.42 1.80 -14.76
CA LYS A 410 -17.63 2.34 -14.17
C LYS A 410 -18.81 2.16 -15.12
N SER A 411 -19.82 1.44 -14.68
CA SER A 411 -21.08 1.29 -15.42
C SER A 411 -21.91 2.57 -15.30
N GLN A 412 -22.29 3.15 -16.44
CA GLN A 412 -23.11 4.33 -16.55
C GLN A 412 -24.32 4.08 -17.45
N VAL A 413 -25.43 4.74 -17.15
CA VAL A 413 -26.63 4.71 -17.98
C VAL A 413 -26.53 5.80 -19.05
N ILE A 414 -26.79 5.42 -20.29
CA ILE A 414 -26.85 6.32 -21.45
C ILE A 414 -28.25 6.29 -22.08
N ALA A 415 -28.61 7.38 -22.74
CA ALA A 415 -29.83 7.42 -23.54
C ALA A 415 -29.65 6.61 -24.83
N SER A 416 -30.72 5.97 -25.27
CA SER A 416 -30.74 5.18 -26.50
C SER A 416 -32.00 5.53 -27.27
N ARG A 417 -31.83 5.96 -28.52
CA ARG A 417 -32.96 6.21 -29.43
C ARG A 417 -32.95 5.16 -30.53
N ARG A 418 -33.98 4.31 -30.56
CA ARG A 418 -34.19 3.36 -31.68
C ARG A 418 -35.53 3.70 -32.33
N ALA A 419 -35.46 4.29 -33.53
CA ALA A 419 -36.63 4.81 -34.25
C ALA A 419 -37.48 5.74 -33.37
N ASP A 420 -38.72 5.35 -33.03
CA ASP A 420 -39.69 6.09 -32.20
C ASP A 420 -39.71 5.67 -30.72
N GLN A 421 -38.79 4.80 -30.27
CA GLN A 421 -38.70 4.36 -28.89
C GLN A 421 -37.42 4.87 -28.22
N GLU A 422 -37.61 5.69 -27.18
CA GLU A 422 -36.58 6.11 -26.24
C GLU A 422 -36.38 5.01 -25.18
N SER A 423 -35.15 4.52 -25.04
CA SER A 423 -34.76 3.49 -24.08
C SER A 423 -33.44 3.84 -23.40
N PHE A 424 -33.07 3.08 -22.37
CA PHE A 424 -31.80 3.26 -21.67
C PHE A 424 -30.88 2.06 -21.91
N GLN A 425 -29.59 2.33 -22.05
CA GLN A 425 -28.56 1.30 -22.14
C GLN A 425 -27.50 1.52 -21.06
N ILE A 426 -26.82 0.44 -20.69
CA ILE A 426 -25.72 0.47 -19.72
C ILE A 426 -24.42 0.29 -20.49
N VAL A 427 -23.43 1.12 -20.18
CA VAL A 427 -22.11 1.13 -20.80
C VAL A 427 -21.06 1.20 -19.70
N ASN A 428 -20.01 0.42 -19.84
CA ASN A 428 -18.83 0.51 -18.99
C ASN A 428 -17.86 1.51 -19.61
N MET A 429 -17.33 2.41 -18.77
CA MET A 429 -16.31 3.36 -19.18
C MET A 429 -15.14 3.37 -18.21
N ASP A 430 -13.96 3.60 -18.76
CA ASP A 430 -12.75 3.88 -18.01
C ASP A 430 -12.28 5.30 -18.37
N VAL A 431 -12.34 6.19 -17.38
CA VAL A 431 -11.95 7.60 -17.51
C VAL A 431 -10.92 7.90 -16.44
N ARG A 432 -9.78 8.45 -16.87
CA ARG A 432 -8.67 8.85 -16.00
C ARG A 432 -8.52 10.36 -15.99
N PHE A 433 -8.30 10.90 -14.81
CA PHE A 433 -8.07 12.31 -14.55
C PHE A 433 -6.62 12.47 -14.13
N VAL A 434 -5.88 13.24 -14.93
CA VAL A 434 -4.52 13.67 -14.59
C VAL A 434 -4.64 15.03 -13.94
N TYR A 435 -4.21 15.16 -12.69
CA TYR A 435 -4.39 16.37 -11.90
C TYR A 435 -3.12 16.74 -11.13
N ARG A 436 -3.06 17.97 -10.68
CA ARG A 436 -2.08 18.45 -9.70
C ARG A 436 -2.69 19.49 -8.78
N ILE A 437 -2.04 19.76 -7.65
CA ILE A 437 -2.33 20.99 -6.90
C ILE A 437 -1.80 22.17 -7.71
N GLY A 438 -2.59 23.24 -7.81
CA GLY A 438 -2.26 24.43 -8.60
C GLY A 438 -0.94 25.06 -8.15
N LEU A 439 -0.23 25.69 -9.09
CA LEU A 439 1.10 26.28 -8.84
C LEU A 439 1.07 27.62 -8.10
N SER A 440 -0.09 28.09 -7.63
CA SER A 440 -0.21 29.33 -6.87
C SER A 440 -0.27 29.05 -5.37
N ASP A 441 0.16 30.03 -4.57
CA ASP A 441 0.12 29.88 -3.11
C ASP A 441 -1.32 29.82 -2.58
N ALA A 442 -2.25 30.51 -3.26
CA ALA A 442 -3.68 30.40 -2.99
C ALA A 442 -4.21 28.98 -3.21
N ALA A 443 -3.77 28.31 -4.29
CA ALA A 443 -4.17 26.93 -4.57
C ALA A 443 -3.65 25.95 -3.51
N ALA A 444 -2.42 26.12 -3.04
CA ALA A 444 -1.87 25.29 -1.96
C ALA A 444 -2.67 25.44 -0.64
N LEU A 445 -3.05 26.68 -0.30
CA LEU A 445 -3.90 26.97 0.86
C LEU A 445 -5.30 26.34 0.70
N ALA A 446 -5.93 26.58 -0.44
CA ALA A 446 -7.25 26.04 -0.79
C ALA A 446 -7.28 24.50 -0.70
N ALA A 447 -6.29 23.84 -1.31
CA ALA A 447 -6.16 22.38 -1.28
C ALA A 447 -6.00 21.80 0.13
N THR A 448 -5.34 22.54 1.04
CA THR A 448 -5.07 22.07 2.41
C THR A 448 -6.22 22.33 3.37
N TYR A 449 -6.91 23.47 3.23
CA TYR A 449 -7.92 23.91 4.20
C TYR A 449 -9.37 23.72 3.75
N ASN A 450 -9.63 23.67 2.44
CA ASN A 450 -11.00 23.49 1.92
C ASN A 450 -11.31 22.02 1.59
N SER A 451 -10.30 21.16 1.49
CA SER A 451 -10.45 19.74 1.15
C SER A 451 -9.73 18.85 2.15
N ALA A 452 -10.45 17.87 2.71
CA ALA A 452 -9.83 16.85 3.57
C ALA A 452 -9.15 15.74 2.75
N ASP A 453 -9.73 15.39 1.60
CA ASP A 453 -9.26 14.34 0.69
C ASP A 453 -9.54 14.75 -0.76
N ILE A 454 -8.48 15.17 -1.46
CA ILE A 454 -8.53 15.64 -2.85
C ILE A 454 -8.96 14.53 -3.82
N PRO A 455 -8.34 13.32 -3.83
CA PRO A 455 -8.80 12.19 -4.64
C PRO A 455 -10.31 11.91 -4.53
N THR A 456 -10.85 11.88 -3.31
CA THR A 456 -12.28 11.61 -3.09
C THR A 456 -13.16 12.76 -3.61
N LEU A 457 -12.70 14.01 -3.46
CA LEU A 457 -13.39 15.18 -4.00
C LEU A 457 -13.45 15.14 -5.53
N ILE A 458 -12.31 14.88 -6.20
CA ILE A 458 -12.26 14.77 -7.67
C ILE A 458 -13.17 13.64 -8.13
N ARG A 459 -13.09 12.46 -7.49
CA ARG A 459 -13.89 11.29 -7.85
C ARG A 459 -15.39 11.56 -7.76
N SER A 460 -15.86 12.16 -6.67
CA SER A 460 -17.28 12.47 -6.48
C SER A 460 -17.78 13.53 -7.47
N THR A 461 -16.97 14.57 -7.71
CA THR A 461 -17.26 15.62 -8.70
C THR A 461 -17.32 15.05 -10.12
N ALA A 462 -16.28 14.31 -10.52
CA ALA A 462 -16.23 13.62 -11.81
C ALA A 462 -17.41 12.66 -11.99
N SER A 463 -17.78 11.90 -10.95
CA SER A 463 -18.93 11.01 -11.01
C SER A 463 -20.22 11.74 -11.35
N ARG A 464 -20.46 12.89 -10.71
CA ARG A 464 -21.64 13.71 -10.98
C ARG A 464 -21.64 14.25 -12.41
N VAL A 465 -20.50 14.78 -12.86
CA VAL A 465 -20.34 15.30 -14.24
C VAL A 465 -20.54 14.19 -15.27
N LEU A 466 -19.90 13.05 -15.09
CA LEU A 466 -20.02 11.89 -15.98
C LEU A 466 -21.47 11.41 -16.06
N VAL A 467 -22.19 11.32 -14.94
CA VAL A 467 -23.62 10.94 -14.96
C VAL A 467 -24.44 11.93 -15.79
N HIS A 468 -24.20 13.23 -15.61
CA HIS A 468 -24.92 14.27 -16.32
C HIS A 468 -24.63 14.28 -17.83
N GLU A 469 -23.36 14.25 -18.21
CA GLU A 469 -22.92 14.27 -19.61
C GLU A 469 -23.42 13.06 -20.38
N PHE A 470 -23.31 11.86 -19.79
CA PHE A 470 -23.69 10.61 -20.46
C PHE A 470 -25.20 10.41 -20.56
N ALA A 471 -25.99 10.97 -19.62
CA ALA A 471 -27.44 10.89 -19.70
C ALA A 471 -28.02 11.57 -20.95
N SER A 472 -27.29 12.51 -21.54
CA SER A 472 -27.72 13.26 -22.74
C SER A 472 -27.26 12.64 -24.07
N ARG A 473 -26.42 11.60 -24.05
CA ARG A 473 -25.74 11.04 -25.24
C ARG A 473 -26.18 9.63 -25.57
N THR A 474 -25.99 9.26 -26.84
CA THR A 474 -26.22 7.90 -27.35
C THR A 474 -24.91 7.13 -27.53
N LEU A 475 -25.00 5.79 -27.55
CA LEU A 475 -23.84 4.90 -27.68
C LEU A 475 -22.99 5.20 -28.92
N ASP A 476 -23.63 5.37 -30.08
CA ASP A 476 -22.91 5.63 -31.34
C ASP A 476 -22.13 6.95 -31.30
N GLY A 477 -22.67 7.98 -30.62
CA GLY A 477 -21.98 9.24 -30.40
C GLY A 477 -20.77 9.12 -29.46
N LEU A 478 -20.83 8.20 -28.49
CA LEU A 478 -19.75 7.94 -27.53
C LEU A 478 -18.65 7.03 -28.11
N LEU A 479 -19.00 6.13 -29.02
CA LEU A 479 -18.06 5.21 -29.66
C LEU A 479 -17.33 5.83 -30.87
N GLY A 480 -17.87 6.90 -31.45
CA GLY A 480 -17.38 7.57 -32.65
C GLY A 480 -16.16 8.49 -32.45
N ALA A 481 -15.98 9.43 -33.39
CA ALA A 481 -14.80 10.31 -33.50
C ALA A 481 -14.69 11.39 -32.39
N ASP A 482 -15.73 11.58 -31.57
CA ASP A 482 -15.86 12.67 -30.61
C ASP A 482 -15.32 12.33 -29.20
N ARG A 483 -14.51 11.28 -29.05
CA ARG A 483 -13.95 10.91 -27.72
C ARG A 483 -13.03 11.98 -27.14
N VAL A 484 -12.27 12.67 -27.99
CA VAL A 484 -11.36 13.74 -27.57
C VAL A 484 -12.15 14.97 -27.11
N SER A 485 -13.18 15.38 -27.87
CA SER A 485 -14.03 16.50 -27.49
C SER A 485 -14.84 16.21 -26.22
N LEU A 486 -15.35 14.99 -26.07
CA LEU A 486 -16.00 14.53 -24.84
C LEU A 486 -15.06 14.62 -23.63
N ALA A 487 -13.82 14.18 -23.78
CA ALA A 487 -12.84 14.24 -22.70
C ALA A 487 -12.55 15.69 -22.27
N ASP A 488 -12.40 16.60 -23.23
CA ASP A 488 -12.19 18.04 -22.97
C ASP A 488 -13.41 18.70 -22.30
N GLU A 489 -14.63 18.31 -22.70
CA GLU A 489 -15.87 18.81 -22.11
C GLU A 489 -16.04 18.35 -20.66
N ILE A 490 -15.81 17.05 -20.40
CA ILE A 490 -15.81 16.49 -19.03
C ILE A 490 -14.74 17.18 -18.19
N GLY A 491 -13.51 17.30 -18.70
CA GLY A 491 -12.41 17.94 -17.99
C GLY A 491 -12.72 19.38 -17.60
N ARG A 492 -13.30 20.17 -18.53
CA ARG A 492 -13.74 21.55 -18.27
C ARG A 492 -14.87 21.63 -17.24
N ALA A 493 -15.86 20.75 -17.32
CA ALA A 493 -16.96 20.71 -16.36
C ALA A 493 -16.48 20.34 -14.95
N VAL A 494 -15.62 19.31 -14.82
CA VAL A 494 -15.01 18.92 -13.54
C VAL A 494 -14.14 20.06 -12.99
N GLN A 495 -13.33 20.70 -13.83
CA GLN A 495 -12.50 21.82 -13.41
C GLN A 495 -13.33 23.01 -12.91
N ALA A 496 -14.46 23.33 -13.57
CA ALA A 496 -15.36 24.40 -13.17
C ALA A 496 -16.01 24.12 -11.80
N ASP A 497 -16.44 22.89 -11.57
CA ASP A 497 -16.96 22.47 -10.27
C ASP A 497 -15.90 22.54 -9.16
N LEU A 498 -14.68 22.06 -9.44
CA LEU A 498 -13.56 22.11 -8.50
C LEU A 498 -13.11 23.55 -8.17
N GLN A 499 -13.28 24.49 -9.11
CA GLN A 499 -13.06 25.93 -8.89
C GLN A 499 -14.18 26.54 -8.05
N ALA A 500 -15.44 26.16 -8.28
CA ALA A 500 -16.57 26.62 -7.47
C ALA A 500 -16.46 26.20 -6.00
N LEU A 501 -15.80 25.07 -5.74
CA LEU A 501 -15.51 24.57 -4.39
C LEU A 501 -14.21 25.13 -3.80
N ASP A 502 -13.48 25.99 -4.53
CA ASP A 502 -12.17 26.52 -4.15
C ASP A 502 -11.24 25.39 -3.70
N SER A 503 -11.12 24.33 -4.50
CA SER A 503 -10.35 23.13 -4.13
C SER A 503 -8.83 23.31 -4.29
N GLY A 504 -8.38 24.33 -5.03
CA GLY A 504 -6.96 24.51 -5.36
C GLY A 504 -6.39 23.46 -6.33
N VAL A 505 -7.23 22.63 -6.92
CA VAL A 505 -6.83 21.55 -7.85
C VAL A 505 -6.94 22.00 -9.31
N GLU A 506 -5.95 21.60 -10.09
CA GLU A 506 -5.88 21.79 -11.54
C GLU A 506 -5.94 20.43 -12.26
N ILE A 507 -6.94 20.24 -13.12
CA ILE A 507 -7.06 19.12 -14.04
C ILE A 507 -6.19 19.42 -15.27
N LEU A 508 -5.15 18.62 -15.47
CA LEU A 508 -4.23 18.76 -16.59
C LEU A 508 -4.75 18.07 -17.85
N ALA A 509 -5.33 16.88 -17.67
CA ALA A 509 -5.91 16.11 -18.75
C ALA A 509 -7.03 15.21 -18.23
N THR A 510 -8.02 14.99 -19.09
CA THR A 510 -9.00 13.91 -18.92
C THR A 510 -8.82 12.96 -20.08
N VAL A 511 -8.68 11.68 -19.78
CA VAL A 511 -8.43 10.63 -20.78
C VAL A 511 -9.54 9.62 -20.68
N VAL A 512 -10.29 9.45 -21.77
CA VAL A 512 -11.27 8.38 -21.92
C VAL A 512 -10.54 7.19 -22.54
N GLU A 513 -10.19 6.21 -21.71
CA GLU A 513 -9.41 5.06 -22.17
C GLU A 513 -10.28 4.04 -22.89
N ALA A 514 -11.47 3.76 -22.35
CA ALA A 514 -12.38 2.79 -22.93
C ALA A 514 -13.84 3.19 -22.71
N ILE A 515 -14.68 2.91 -23.70
CA ILE A 515 -16.14 2.91 -23.59
C ILE A 515 -16.61 1.68 -24.33
N HIS A 516 -17.26 0.74 -23.63
CA HIS A 516 -17.76 -0.50 -24.21
C HIS A 516 -19.04 -0.98 -23.52
N PRO A 517 -19.89 -1.75 -24.21
CA PRO A 517 -21.00 -2.43 -23.54
C PRO A 517 -20.49 -3.37 -22.45
N PRO A 518 -21.32 -3.72 -21.44
CA PRO A 518 -20.93 -4.66 -20.41
C PRO A 518 -20.53 -6.00 -21.02
N ALA A 519 -19.59 -6.71 -20.39
CA ALA A 519 -18.99 -7.95 -20.91
C ALA A 519 -20.03 -8.99 -21.35
N GLY A 520 -21.12 -9.15 -20.58
CA GLY A 520 -22.22 -10.08 -20.92
C GLY A 520 -22.97 -9.74 -22.22
N ALA A 521 -22.87 -8.51 -22.72
CA ALA A 521 -23.52 -8.06 -23.96
C ALA A 521 -22.55 -7.90 -25.14
N ALA A 522 -21.23 -7.95 -24.92
CA ALA A 522 -20.22 -7.68 -25.95
C ALA A 522 -20.39 -8.56 -27.21
N ASN A 523 -20.60 -9.87 -27.03
CA ASN A 523 -20.79 -10.81 -28.14
C ASN A 523 -22.06 -10.50 -28.96
N ALA A 524 -23.14 -10.06 -28.31
CA ALA A 524 -24.38 -9.69 -29.00
C ALA A 524 -24.16 -8.42 -29.85
N TYR A 525 -23.43 -7.44 -29.33
CA TYR A 525 -23.05 -6.24 -30.07
C TYR A 525 -22.16 -6.55 -31.27
N HIS A 526 -21.12 -7.36 -31.09
CA HIS A 526 -20.28 -7.82 -32.20
C HIS A 526 -21.10 -8.54 -33.27
N GLY A 527 -22.08 -9.36 -32.87
CA GLY A 527 -23.01 -10.02 -33.78
C GLY A 527 -23.83 -9.05 -34.63
N VAL A 528 -24.38 -7.99 -34.03
CA VAL A 528 -25.15 -6.96 -34.76
C VAL A 528 -24.24 -6.20 -35.73
N GLN A 529 -23.04 -5.79 -35.30
CA GLN A 529 -22.07 -5.12 -36.16
C GLN A 529 -21.65 -6.01 -37.34
N ALA A 530 -21.35 -7.28 -37.08
CA ALA A 530 -21.00 -8.25 -38.11
C ALA A 530 -22.15 -8.45 -39.11
N ALA A 531 -23.39 -8.52 -38.63
CA ALA A 531 -24.57 -8.63 -39.49
C ALA A 531 -24.77 -7.38 -40.37
N GLN A 532 -24.56 -6.18 -39.82
CA GLN A 532 -24.67 -4.93 -40.57
C GLN A 532 -23.57 -4.79 -41.64
N ILE A 533 -22.33 -5.11 -41.29
CA ILE A 533 -21.20 -5.16 -42.23
C ILE A 533 -21.48 -6.20 -43.32
N GLY A 534 -21.95 -7.39 -42.94
CA GLY A 534 -22.33 -8.45 -43.87
C GLY A 534 -23.44 -8.01 -44.83
N ALA A 535 -24.49 -7.37 -44.33
CA ALA A 535 -25.57 -6.82 -45.17
C ALA A 535 -25.05 -5.77 -46.15
N GLN A 536 -24.21 -4.83 -45.68
CA GLN A 536 -23.63 -3.79 -46.53
C GLN A 536 -22.68 -4.38 -47.60
N ALA A 537 -21.91 -5.40 -47.24
CA ALA A 537 -21.05 -6.13 -48.17
C ALA A 537 -21.88 -6.85 -49.25
N LEU A 538 -22.98 -7.52 -48.86
CA LEU A 538 -23.90 -8.17 -49.81
C LEU A 538 -24.52 -7.14 -50.76
N ILE A 539 -25.04 -6.02 -50.23
CA ILE A 539 -25.61 -4.95 -51.07
C ILE A 539 -24.56 -4.42 -52.05
N SER A 540 -23.33 -4.20 -51.59
CA SER A 540 -22.25 -3.69 -52.43
C SER A 540 -21.85 -4.70 -53.51
N ARG A 541 -21.82 -6.01 -53.18
CA ARG A 541 -21.56 -7.09 -54.12
C ARG A 541 -22.64 -7.19 -55.20
N GLU A 542 -23.91 -7.19 -54.81
CA GLU A 542 -25.02 -7.27 -55.77
C GLU A 542 -25.11 -6.01 -56.65
N ARG A 543 -24.79 -4.82 -56.11
CA ARG A 543 -24.63 -3.59 -56.91
C ARG A 543 -23.51 -3.72 -57.93
N GLY A 544 -22.38 -4.32 -57.55
CA GLY A 544 -21.26 -4.61 -58.45
C GLY A 544 -21.67 -5.56 -59.58
N ALA A 545 -22.32 -6.68 -59.25
CA ALA A 545 -22.81 -7.65 -60.23
C ALA A 545 -23.84 -7.05 -61.20
N ALA A 546 -24.78 -6.23 -60.69
CA ALA A 546 -25.75 -5.53 -61.52
C ALA A 546 -25.07 -4.53 -62.49
N ALA A 547 -24.05 -3.80 -62.02
CA ALA A 547 -23.28 -2.89 -62.85
C ALA A 547 -22.50 -3.63 -63.94
N GLU A 548 -21.87 -4.75 -63.59
CA GLU A 548 -21.16 -5.63 -64.54
C GLU A 548 -22.11 -6.16 -65.63
N GLN A 549 -23.25 -6.73 -65.24
CA GLN A 549 -24.25 -7.24 -66.18
C GLN A 549 -24.78 -6.13 -67.12
N THR A 550 -25.00 -4.93 -66.58
CA THR A 550 -25.44 -3.78 -67.39
C THR A 550 -24.38 -3.38 -68.40
N ASN A 551 -23.11 -3.31 -67.99
CA ASN A 551 -21.99 -2.99 -68.87
C ASN A 551 -21.79 -4.06 -69.94
N GLN A 552 -21.92 -5.34 -69.60
CA GLN A 552 -21.84 -6.45 -70.57
C GLN A 552 -22.97 -6.36 -71.61
N ALA A 553 -24.21 -6.08 -71.19
CA ALA A 553 -25.33 -5.91 -72.10
C ALA A 553 -25.13 -4.69 -73.04
N GLN A 554 -24.62 -3.58 -72.51
CA GLN A 554 -24.28 -2.40 -73.31
C GLN A 554 -23.17 -2.69 -74.33
N LEU A 555 -22.13 -3.43 -73.92
CA LEU A 555 -21.05 -3.86 -74.81
C LEU A 555 -21.58 -4.72 -75.95
N GLN A 556 -22.39 -5.74 -75.64
CA GLN A 556 -23.02 -6.62 -76.65
C GLN A 556 -23.90 -5.83 -77.62
N ALA A 557 -24.70 -4.89 -77.11
CA ALA A 557 -25.54 -4.04 -77.94
C ALA A 557 -24.72 -3.11 -78.86
N SER A 558 -23.58 -2.58 -78.37
CA SER A 558 -22.65 -1.82 -79.21
C SER A 558 -22.05 -2.69 -80.30
N VAL A 559 -21.46 -3.83 -79.93
CA VAL A 559 -20.83 -4.76 -80.89
C VAL A 559 -21.81 -5.20 -81.98
N ALA A 560 -23.04 -5.56 -81.61
CA ALA A 560 -24.07 -5.95 -82.59
C ALA A 560 -24.45 -4.79 -83.54
N ARG A 561 -24.57 -3.57 -83.01
CA ARG A 561 -24.85 -2.38 -83.82
C ARG A 561 -23.68 -2.06 -84.75
N ASP A 562 -22.46 -2.11 -84.24
CA ASP A 562 -21.25 -1.78 -84.99
C ASP A 562 -21.02 -2.81 -86.10
N GLN A 563 -21.25 -4.10 -85.85
CA GLN A 563 -21.22 -5.16 -86.87
C GLN A 563 -22.30 -4.96 -87.95
N ALA A 564 -23.54 -4.64 -87.55
CA ALA A 564 -24.62 -4.36 -88.50
C ALA A 564 -24.31 -3.14 -89.38
N GLN A 565 -23.77 -2.06 -88.78
CA GLN A 565 -23.34 -0.88 -89.52
C GLN A 565 -22.17 -1.18 -90.46
N ALA A 566 -21.17 -1.94 -90.02
CA ALA A 566 -20.05 -2.37 -90.85
C ALA A 566 -20.53 -3.19 -92.05
N GLY A 567 -21.36 -4.21 -91.83
CA GLY A 567 -21.93 -5.03 -92.90
C GLY A 567 -22.82 -4.25 -93.87
N ALA A 568 -23.62 -3.31 -93.37
CA ALA A 568 -24.41 -2.41 -94.23
C ALA A 568 -23.51 -1.51 -95.09
N ARG A 569 -22.44 -0.95 -94.52
CA ARG A 569 -21.46 -0.13 -95.24
C ARG A 569 -20.70 -0.94 -96.29
N GLU A 570 -20.28 -2.16 -95.95
CA GLU A 570 -19.60 -3.07 -96.87
C GLU A 570 -20.51 -3.46 -98.04
N THR A 571 -21.77 -3.82 -97.76
CA THR A 571 -22.77 -4.15 -98.79
C THR A 571 -23.03 -2.97 -99.72
N HIS A 572 -23.22 -1.77 -99.15
CA HIS A 572 -23.43 -0.56 -99.95
C HIS A 572 -22.21 -0.20 -100.80
N ALA A 573 -21.01 -0.29 -100.23
CA ALA A 573 -19.76 -0.05 -100.97
C ALA A 573 -19.56 -1.07 -102.10
N ALA A 574 -19.84 -2.36 -101.85
CA ALA A 574 -19.78 -3.41 -102.86
C ALA A 574 -20.79 -3.18 -104.00
N ALA A 575 -22.03 -2.77 -103.65
CA ALA A 575 -23.05 -2.42 -104.64
C ALA A 575 -22.65 -1.21 -105.49
N GLN A 576 -22.09 -0.16 -104.86
CA GLN A 576 -21.56 1.00 -105.59
C GLN A 576 -20.39 0.63 -106.50
N ALA A 577 -19.46 -0.21 -106.02
CA ALA A 577 -18.35 -0.69 -106.84
C ALA A 577 -18.84 -1.54 -108.02
N ALA A 578 -19.86 -2.38 -107.82
CA ALA A 578 -20.47 -3.18 -108.86
C ALA A 578 -21.21 -2.31 -109.89
N ASP A 579 -21.96 -1.30 -109.47
CA ASP A 579 -22.64 -0.35 -110.36
C ASP A 579 -21.64 0.47 -111.19
N LEU A 580 -20.60 1.02 -110.56
CA LEU A 580 -19.52 1.72 -111.26
C LEU A 580 -18.83 0.81 -112.29
N ARG A 581 -18.51 -0.43 -111.90
CA ARG A 581 -17.90 -1.42 -112.79
C ARG A 581 -18.82 -1.79 -113.95
N PHE A 582 -20.11 -2.00 -113.69
CA PHE A 582 -21.10 -2.29 -114.72
C PHE A 582 -21.27 -1.12 -115.71
N ASN A 583 -21.34 0.11 -115.21
CA ASN A 583 -21.42 1.30 -116.06
C ASN A 583 -20.16 1.48 -116.93
N ALA A 584 -18.97 1.25 -116.36
CA ALA A 584 -17.72 1.26 -117.10
C ALA A 584 -17.67 0.16 -118.17
N ASP A 585 -18.03 -1.07 -117.82
CA ASP A 585 -18.10 -2.21 -118.74
C ASP A 585 -19.12 -1.94 -119.87
N ARG A 586 -20.29 -1.34 -119.56
CA ARG A 586 -21.30 -0.93 -120.55
C ARG A 586 -20.75 0.12 -121.53
N GLN A 587 -20.02 1.12 -121.03
CA GLN A 587 -19.42 2.16 -121.86
C GLN A 587 -18.30 1.61 -122.74
N ALA A 588 -17.46 0.72 -122.21
CA ALA A 588 -16.43 0.01 -122.98
C ALA A 588 -17.05 -0.85 -124.08
N TYR A 589 -18.11 -1.60 -123.77
CA TYR A 589 -18.85 -2.40 -124.76
C TYR A 589 -19.48 -1.54 -125.86
N ALA A 590 -20.08 -0.39 -125.51
CA ALA A 590 -20.65 0.52 -126.50
C ALA A 590 -19.61 1.05 -127.50
N THR A 591 -18.34 1.14 -127.09
CA THR A 591 -17.23 1.65 -127.93
C THR A 591 -16.57 0.55 -128.76
N ALA A 592 -16.36 -0.65 -128.19
CA ALA A 592 -15.55 -1.71 -128.80
C ALA A 592 -16.34 -2.98 -129.20
N GLY A 593 -17.62 -3.10 -128.83
CA GLY A 593 -18.51 -4.20 -129.21
C GLY A 593 -17.96 -5.58 -128.86
N HIS A 594 -17.91 -6.48 -129.86
CA HIS A 594 -17.47 -7.86 -129.67
C HIS A 594 -15.99 -8.01 -129.25
N ALA A 595 -15.12 -7.03 -129.56
CA ALA A 595 -13.72 -7.08 -129.17
C ALA A 595 -13.54 -7.04 -127.64
N PHE A 596 -14.36 -6.21 -126.95
CA PHE A 596 -14.36 -6.14 -125.49
C PHE A 596 -14.82 -7.44 -124.83
N VAL A 597 -15.86 -8.10 -125.38
CA VAL A 597 -16.35 -9.38 -124.83
C VAL A 597 -15.29 -10.48 -124.94
N LEU A 598 -14.58 -10.53 -126.07
CA LEU A 598 -13.48 -11.47 -126.27
C LEU A 598 -12.34 -11.18 -125.31
N GLU A 599 -11.91 -9.92 -125.16
CA GLU A 599 -10.87 -9.52 -124.21
C GLU A 599 -11.27 -9.89 -122.78
N ARG A 600 -12.50 -9.58 -122.36
CA ARG A 600 -12.99 -9.89 -121.02
C ARG A 600 -13.07 -11.39 -120.77
N TYR A 601 -13.53 -12.17 -121.76
CA TYR A 601 -13.52 -13.63 -121.70
C TYR A 601 -12.10 -14.16 -121.55
N LEU A 602 -11.17 -13.72 -122.39
CA LEU A 602 -9.77 -14.15 -122.33
C LEU A 602 -9.07 -13.69 -121.05
N SER A 603 -9.40 -12.50 -120.52
CA SER A 603 -8.88 -11.98 -119.25
C SER A 603 -9.41 -12.79 -118.06
N GLN A 604 -10.72 -13.11 -118.03
CA GLN A 604 -11.30 -13.98 -116.99
C GLN A 604 -10.81 -15.42 -117.11
N LEU A 605 -10.68 -15.93 -118.34
CA LEU A 605 -10.08 -17.23 -118.62
C LEU A 605 -8.62 -17.24 -118.16
N SER A 606 -7.84 -16.18 -118.42
CA SER A 606 -6.46 -16.04 -117.96
C SER A 606 -6.36 -15.99 -116.43
N GLN A 607 -7.22 -15.23 -115.76
CA GLN A 607 -7.27 -15.17 -114.30
C GLN A 607 -7.68 -16.53 -113.69
N GLY A 608 -8.67 -17.20 -114.28
CA GLY A 608 -9.14 -18.52 -113.81
C GLY A 608 -8.17 -19.66 -114.12
N LEU A 609 -7.49 -19.62 -115.27
CA LEU A 609 -6.51 -20.62 -115.69
C LEU A 609 -5.12 -20.37 -115.11
N GLY A 610 -4.85 -19.19 -114.54
CA GLY A 610 -3.54 -18.83 -113.97
C GLY A 610 -3.03 -19.82 -112.91
N ASN A 611 -3.92 -20.57 -112.26
CA ASN A 611 -3.59 -21.62 -111.28
C ASN A 611 -4.07 -23.04 -111.70
N ALA A 612 -4.52 -23.25 -112.94
CA ALA A 612 -5.08 -24.52 -113.39
C ALA A 612 -4.03 -25.45 -114.04
N LYS A 613 -4.07 -26.74 -113.71
CA LYS A 613 -3.22 -27.79 -114.33
C LYS A 613 -3.89 -28.31 -115.61
N LEU A 614 -3.38 -27.94 -116.78
CA LEU A 614 -4.04 -28.16 -118.08
C LEU A 614 -3.50 -29.39 -118.85
N LEU A 615 -4.41 -30.19 -119.42
CA LEU A 615 -4.13 -31.21 -120.43
C LEU A 615 -4.91 -30.82 -121.69
N LEU A 616 -4.22 -30.49 -122.78
CA LEU A 616 -4.82 -30.16 -124.07
C LEU A 616 -4.91 -31.39 -124.97
N LEU A 617 -6.11 -31.68 -125.49
CA LEU A 617 -6.34 -32.72 -126.50
C LEU A 617 -6.79 -32.03 -127.78
N ASP A 618 -6.04 -32.15 -128.87
CA ASP A 618 -6.40 -31.55 -130.17
C ASP A 618 -5.99 -32.47 -131.32
N HIS A 619 -6.98 -32.87 -132.14
CA HIS A 619 -6.82 -33.76 -133.28
C HIS A 619 -5.87 -33.23 -134.37
N ARG A 620 -5.54 -31.93 -134.37
CA ARG A 620 -4.59 -31.32 -135.31
C ARG A 620 -3.12 -31.47 -134.89
N LEU A 621 -2.88 -31.85 -133.64
CA LEU A 621 -1.55 -32.16 -133.11
C LEU A 621 -1.19 -33.59 -133.53
N GLY A 622 -0.85 -33.80 -134.81
CA GLY A 622 -0.68 -35.14 -135.39
C GLY A 622 0.65 -35.33 -136.12
N GLY A 623 1.58 -36.01 -135.46
CA GLY A 623 2.80 -36.57 -136.06
C GLY A 623 3.35 -37.70 -135.20
N GLY A 624 3.03 -38.95 -135.52
CA GLY A 624 3.61 -40.17 -134.94
C GLY A 624 3.20 -40.58 -133.52
N ASN A 625 2.70 -39.66 -132.67
CA ASN A 625 2.25 -39.93 -131.29
C ASN A 625 0.80 -39.46 -131.03
N ALA A 626 0.19 -39.89 -129.93
CA ALA A 626 -1.18 -39.53 -129.53
C ALA A 626 -1.39 -38.00 -129.39
N PRO A 627 -2.55 -37.44 -129.81
CA PRO A 627 -2.77 -36.00 -129.97
C PRO A 627 -3.06 -35.28 -128.65
N THR A 628 -2.08 -35.24 -127.74
CA THR A 628 -2.18 -34.61 -126.43
C THR A 628 -0.98 -33.74 -126.09
N LEU A 629 -1.20 -32.50 -125.64
CA LEU A 629 -0.21 -31.61 -125.04
C LEU A 629 -0.49 -31.50 -123.53
N ASP A 630 0.28 -32.23 -122.74
CA ASP A 630 0.13 -32.26 -121.29
C ASP A 630 0.99 -31.16 -120.63
N LEU A 631 0.34 -30.12 -120.11
CA LEU A 631 0.99 -29.02 -119.38
C LEU A 631 0.94 -29.26 -117.86
N ARG A 632 0.55 -30.46 -117.42
CA ARG A 632 0.66 -30.89 -116.02
C ARG A 632 2.13 -31.24 -115.74
N THR A 633 2.70 -30.66 -114.70
CA THR A 633 4.07 -30.94 -114.26
C THR A 633 4.17 -32.39 -113.76
N PHE A 634 4.89 -33.26 -114.47
CA PHE A 634 5.24 -34.60 -113.97
C PHE A 634 6.44 -34.51 -113.02
N THR A 635 6.22 -34.79 -111.74
CA THR A 635 7.31 -35.15 -110.82
C THR A 635 7.73 -36.59 -111.11
N LEU A 636 9.00 -36.82 -111.47
CA LEU A 636 9.60 -38.15 -111.57
C LEU A 636 9.39 -38.93 -110.24
N PRO A 637 9.29 -40.28 -110.26
CA PRO A 637 9.09 -41.06 -109.03
C PRO A 637 10.27 -40.85 -108.09
N ALA A 638 10.03 -40.21 -106.94
CA ALA A 638 10.98 -40.16 -105.86
C ALA A 638 10.97 -41.50 -105.11
N ASP A 639 12.17 -42.04 -104.92
CA ASP A 639 12.54 -43.22 -104.14
C ASP A 639 11.89 -43.21 -102.72
N PRO A 640 11.31 -44.31 -102.19
CA PRO A 640 10.63 -44.29 -100.92
C PRO A 640 11.65 -44.41 -99.77
N ALA A 641 12.14 -43.28 -99.29
CA ALA A 641 12.85 -43.19 -98.01
C ALA A 641 12.13 -42.21 -97.06
N SER A 642 11.21 -42.80 -96.28
CA SER A 642 10.64 -42.42 -94.98
C SER A 642 10.60 -40.95 -94.50
N PRO A 643 9.42 -40.45 -94.08
CA PRO A 643 9.32 -39.30 -93.20
C PRO A 643 9.50 -39.72 -91.73
N ARG A 644 10.47 -39.15 -91.03
CA ARG A 644 10.45 -39.05 -89.56
C ARG A 644 9.68 -37.79 -89.16
N ASN A 645 8.50 -38.01 -88.59
CA ASN A 645 7.81 -37.08 -87.69
C ASN A 645 8.47 -37.12 -86.30
N PRO A 646 8.07 -36.28 -85.33
CA PRO A 646 7.64 -34.88 -85.32
C PRO A 646 8.46 -34.10 -84.25
N VAL A 647 8.06 -32.87 -83.84
CA VAL A 647 8.02 -32.37 -82.44
C VAL A 647 7.65 -30.87 -82.40
N LEU A 648 6.57 -30.56 -81.68
CA LEU A 648 6.24 -29.26 -81.04
C LEU A 648 7.03 -29.15 -79.72
N PRO A 649 7.43 -27.97 -79.22
CA PRO A 649 6.56 -27.17 -78.33
C PRO A 649 6.87 -25.64 -78.41
N GLY A 650 6.18 -24.69 -77.77
CA GLY A 650 5.21 -24.69 -76.68
C GLY A 650 4.85 -23.23 -76.31
N ALA A 651 3.87 -23.10 -75.43
CA ALA A 651 3.34 -21.85 -74.90
C ALA A 651 4.19 -21.25 -73.76
N ALA A 652 4.17 -19.92 -73.64
CA ALA A 652 4.21 -19.19 -72.37
C ALA A 652 3.69 -17.75 -72.60
N HIS A 653 2.42 -17.50 -72.27
CA HIS A 653 1.98 -16.51 -71.28
C HIS A 653 0.51 -16.73 -70.95
#